data_AF-A0A6A6UY77-F1
#
_entry.id   AF-A0A6A6UY77-F1
#
_cell.length_a   1.000
_cell.length_b   1.000
_cell.length_c   1.000
_cell.angle_alpha   90.00
_cell.angle_beta   90.00
_cell.angle_gamma   90.00
#
_symmetry.space_group_name_H-M   'P 1'
#
loop_
_entity.id
_entity.type
_entity.pdbx_description
1 polymer ?
#
loop_
_entity_poly.entity_id
_entity_poly.type
_entity_poly.pdbx_seq_one_letter_code
_entity_poly.pdbx_strand_id
1 'polypeptide(L)'
;MPGIKRKSVKPASAESSKSSKKVRVDKSASKDAVKRERKPAKHDTDDSLEDESDEDVSMESAPSSDEEASTAPRKESKSHKRKAETDSQDKSKKPKVTSAAADEKATGLAAVNASTSREAHAKQKALAKERKAAKPNADIIERSKKLWEKLRLKSHVEKEERKKLVKELFEIVTGRVKDFVFKHDSVRVIQTALKYSTIEQRRMIARELKGEYKTLAEGKYSKFLIAKLLEKNDPEIRDLIISEFYGHAKRMINHPEAAWILDDTYRAVATPEQKNRLLREWYGPEFAIKGLQSQGTDSADLNVIFEESPEKRKPIMEHLQGQINQLLQKKLSGFTMLHDAMLQYFLACKPGTSEANEFLEQFRPDPTLKEGQEADNVDLLKNLAFTKSGSRLVSLALAYGSAKDRKVFLRPYKDTIELMAYDAHAHHVLLAALAVVDDTKLTSKTIFGELLPSNDTLPEKVLTLASDIRARMVLLYAFAGEAKWLMDDSTRERLAEIYAIRATTSKKDAAVRQLEIAKAIEPQLLSAIAARPADFTSFGFGLQFMGEVLVGAPDVEREKREEALKEVAQLSQQILEPAQPEQSTTEETSNGKPKQDVAALGKNMLKTLVQGGKFDPKLKKVVPVEPALGFADMFWDQVKGDVVQWATGPGSFVIVGLVESEDFSKKAEVLAALKKQKKKLEAAAGAPADANKKKGEKKGEKGQGKAAGNAGAKILLQKL
;
A
#
# COMPACT_ATOMS: atom_id res chain seq x y z
N MET A 1 -16.79 -36.60 -49.15
CA MET A 1 -16.85 -35.77 -50.38
C MET A 1 -15.80 -34.65 -50.28
N PRO A 2 -14.93 -34.45 -51.28
CA PRO A 2 -13.81 -33.50 -51.24
C PRO A 2 -13.99 -32.25 -52.15
N GLY A 3 -13.05 -31.29 -52.08
CA GLY A 3 -12.95 -30.13 -52.98
C GLY A 3 -12.03 -29.02 -52.43
N ILE A 4 -10.69 -29.16 -52.43
CA ILE A 4 -9.75 -28.81 -53.54
C ILE A 4 -9.76 -27.28 -53.81
N LYS A 5 -8.85 -26.47 -53.23
CA LYS A 5 -7.39 -26.27 -53.52
C LYS A 5 -7.04 -25.64 -54.88
N ARG A 6 -6.56 -24.38 -54.86
CA ARG A 6 -5.45 -23.72 -55.62
C ARG A 6 -5.55 -22.19 -55.37
N LYS A 7 -4.52 -21.37 -55.07
CA LYS A 7 -3.16 -21.11 -55.63
C LYS A 7 -3.23 -20.67 -57.12
N SER A 8 -2.55 -19.60 -57.60
CA SER A 8 -1.43 -18.83 -57.01
C SER A 8 -1.02 -17.56 -57.83
N VAL A 9 -0.38 -16.60 -57.15
CA VAL A 9 0.72 -15.70 -57.62
C VAL A 9 0.40 -14.48 -58.53
N LYS A 10 1.23 -13.42 -58.38
CA LYS A 10 1.26 -12.12 -59.09
C LYS A 10 2.17 -12.14 -60.34
N PRO A 11 2.06 -11.17 -61.27
CA PRO A 11 3.04 -10.06 -61.39
C PRO A 11 2.35 -8.67 -61.15
N ALA A 12 2.98 -7.49 -60.94
CA ALA A 12 4.05 -6.74 -61.65
C ALA A 12 3.64 -6.30 -63.09
N SER A 13 3.88 -5.08 -63.59
CA SER A 13 4.41 -3.80 -63.05
C SER A 13 4.23 -2.67 -64.09
N ALA A 14 4.31 -1.38 -63.69
CA ALA A 14 4.46 -0.19 -64.58
C ALA A 14 3.26 0.13 -65.53
N GLU A 15 3.10 1.29 -66.18
CA GLU A 15 3.49 2.70 -65.91
C GLU A 15 2.63 3.68 -66.74
N SER A 16 2.11 4.76 -66.12
CA SER A 16 1.56 5.97 -66.80
C SER A 16 0.31 5.76 -67.71
N SER A 17 -0.45 6.77 -68.19
CA SER A 17 -0.37 8.24 -68.06
C SER A 17 -1.78 8.90 -68.18
N LYS A 18 -1.92 10.16 -67.72
CA LYS A 18 -2.85 11.26 -68.16
C LYS A 18 -4.35 10.90 -68.40
N SER A 19 -5.37 11.63 -67.91
CA SER A 19 -5.47 13.08 -67.64
C SER A 19 -6.74 13.46 -66.84
N SER A 20 -6.67 14.40 -65.87
CA SER A 20 -7.33 15.74 -65.98
C SER A 20 -7.53 16.50 -64.63
N LYS A 21 -7.48 17.84 -64.72
CA LYS A 21 -8.02 18.89 -63.80
C LYS A 21 -7.51 19.03 -62.33
N LYS A 22 -6.36 19.72 -62.20
CA LYS A 22 -6.11 20.94 -61.38
C LYS A 22 -6.33 20.96 -59.83
N VAL A 23 -5.27 20.66 -59.07
CA VAL A 23 -4.37 21.61 -58.33
C VAL A 23 -4.86 23.09 -58.34
N ARG A 24 -5.02 23.90 -57.26
CA ARG A 24 -4.58 24.04 -55.83
C ARG A 24 -3.15 24.54 -55.54
N VAL A 25 -3.02 25.64 -54.74
CA VAL A 25 -1.76 26.33 -54.33
C VAL A 25 -1.17 27.15 -55.50
N ASP A 26 -0.58 28.36 -55.40
CA ASP A 26 0.07 29.17 -54.33
C ASP A 26 -0.42 30.67 -54.42
N LYS A 27 0.10 31.77 -53.82
CA LYS A 27 1.24 32.09 -52.93
C LYS A 27 0.96 33.37 -52.07
N SER A 28 1.87 33.71 -51.14
CA SER A 28 1.86 34.84 -50.20
C SER A 28 2.44 36.18 -50.72
N ALA A 29 1.85 37.32 -50.32
CA ALA A 29 2.40 38.70 -50.26
C ALA A 29 1.37 39.61 -49.56
N SER A 30 1.60 40.78 -48.95
CA SER A 30 2.67 41.47 -48.19
C SER A 30 2.36 42.99 -48.26
N LYS A 31 2.55 43.78 -47.19
CA LYS A 31 2.51 45.26 -47.14
C LYS A 31 1.12 45.95 -47.29
N ASP A 32 0.85 47.18 -46.83
CA ASP A 32 1.61 48.12 -45.94
C ASP A 32 0.69 49.15 -45.23
N ALA A 33 1.16 49.73 -44.11
CA ALA A 33 0.77 51.02 -43.46
C ALA A 33 -0.74 51.26 -43.08
N VAL A 34 -1.14 52.18 -42.17
CA VAL A 34 -0.62 53.51 -41.77
C VAL A 34 -0.89 53.85 -40.28
N LYS A 35 0.18 54.17 -39.52
CA LYS A 35 0.29 55.05 -38.30
C LYS A 35 -0.56 54.73 -37.03
N ARG A 36 -0.09 55.00 -35.79
CA ARG A 36 1.14 55.69 -35.34
C ARG A 36 1.63 55.24 -33.94
N GLU A 37 2.96 55.07 -33.82
CA GLU A 37 3.89 55.40 -32.69
C GLU A 37 3.41 55.30 -31.20
N ARG A 38 4.16 54.76 -30.22
CA ARG A 38 5.62 54.48 -30.15
C ARG A 38 6.03 53.39 -29.10
N LYS A 39 7.29 52.95 -29.20
CA LYS A 39 8.07 51.91 -28.46
C LYS A 39 8.91 52.53 -27.29
N PRO A 40 9.75 51.79 -26.50
CA PRO A 40 9.72 50.38 -26.02
C PRO A 40 10.24 50.15 -24.56
N ALA A 41 10.37 48.86 -24.21
CA ALA A 41 10.91 48.20 -23.01
C ALA A 41 12.38 48.42 -22.56
N LYS A 42 12.68 47.87 -21.35
CA LYS A 42 13.88 47.11 -20.93
C LYS A 42 13.39 45.91 -20.09
N HIS A 43 13.97 44.71 -19.96
CA HIS A 43 15.27 44.03 -20.27
C HIS A 43 15.93 43.54 -18.96
N ASP A 44 16.11 42.21 -18.88
CA ASP A 44 16.85 41.29 -17.99
C ASP A 44 17.38 41.75 -16.61
N THR A 45 17.32 40.85 -15.61
CA THR A 45 18.48 40.01 -15.22
C THR A 45 18.07 38.78 -14.38
N ASP A 46 19.04 37.90 -14.14
CA ASP A 46 18.97 36.53 -13.59
C ASP A 46 19.26 36.48 -12.07
N ASP A 47 19.48 35.26 -11.54
CA ASP A 47 20.32 34.88 -10.38
C ASP A 47 19.65 34.42 -9.06
N SER A 48 19.26 33.13 -9.07
CA SER A 48 19.62 32.03 -8.13
C SER A 48 19.32 32.02 -6.60
N LEU A 49 19.36 30.77 -6.08
CA LEU A 49 19.38 30.29 -4.67
C LEU A 49 18.11 30.58 -3.82
N GLU A 50 17.68 29.71 -2.88
CA GLU A 50 18.16 28.38 -2.45
C GLU A 50 16.93 27.55 -1.97
N ASP A 51 17.04 26.22 -1.87
CA ASP A 51 15.90 25.30 -1.63
C ASP A 51 16.03 24.58 -0.27
N GLU A 52 15.02 24.73 0.61
CA GLU A 52 14.84 23.91 1.82
C GLU A 52 13.49 23.18 1.73
N SER A 53 13.56 21.85 1.64
CA SER A 53 12.39 20.98 1.52
C SER A 53 11.86 20.54 2.89
N ASP A 54 10.53 20.59 3.06
CA ASP A 54 9.81 20.10 4.24
C ASP A 54 8.58 19.31 3.73
N GLU A 55 8.53 18.01 4.00
CA GLU A 55 7.60 17.07 3.34
C GLU A 55 6.15 17.16 3.89
N ASP A 56 5.28 17.92 3.21
CA ASP A 56 3.84 17.99 3.55
C ASP A 56 3.06 16.83 2.89
N VAL A 57 2.66 15.84 3.70
CA VAL A 57 2.03 14.58 3.24
C VAL A 57 0.67 14.86 2.58
N SER A 58 0.62 14.74 1.25
CA SER A 58 -0.54 15.11 0.44
C SER A 58 -1.72 14.13 0.57
N MET A 59 -2.62 14.39 1.51
CA MET A 59 -3.94 13.76 1.50
C MET A 59 -4.75 14.24 0.29
N GLU A 60 -4.95 13.36 -0.70
CA GLU A 60 -5.61 13.70 -1.97
C GLU A 60 -7.00 14.33 -1.75
N SER A 61 -7.17 15.52 -2.31
CA SER A 61 -8.42 16.28 -2.22
C SER A 61 -9.27 16.04 -3.47
N ALA A 62 -10.25 15.13 -3.36
CA ALA A 62 -11.19 14.86 -4.45
C ALA A 62 -11.86 16.16 -4.96
N PRO A 63 -11.97 16.36 -6.29
CA PRO A 63 -12.37 17.65 -6.86
C PRO A 63 -13.84 17.98 -6.60
N SER A 64 -14.11 19.22 -6.18
CA SER A 64 -15.46 19.76 -6.04
C SER A 64 -16.00 20.22 -7.40
N SER A 65 -16.79 19.39 -8.06
CA SER A 65 -17.55 19.78 -9.25
C SER A 65 -18.79 20.61 -8.87
N ASP A 66 -18.73 21.92 -9.09
CA ASP A 66 -19.93 22.78 -9.07
C ASP A 66 -20.73 22.59 -10.38
N GLU A 67 -22.00 22.17 -10.25
CA GLU A 67 -22.97 22.01 -11.35
C GLU A 67 -24.23 22.84 -11.03
N GLU A 68 -24.49 23.91 -11.80
CA GLU A 68 -25.69 24.75 -11.64
C GLU A 68 -26.93 24.10 -12.28
N ALA A 69 -27.67 23.30 -11.51
CA ALA A 69 -28.93 22.71 -11.94
C ALA A 69 -30.10 23.72 -12.02
N SER A 70 -30.10 24.57 -13.06
CA SER A 70 -31.21 25.50 -13.34
C SER A 70 -32.38 24.81 -14.08
N THR A 71 -33.57 24.77 -13.47
CA THR A 71 -34.79 24.30 -14.15
C THR A 71 -36.04 25.11 -13.76
N ALA A 72 -36.81 25.50 -14.77
CA ALA A 72 -38.16 26.06 -14.64
C ALA A 72 -38.99 25.67 -15.89
N PRO A 73 -40.30 25.41 -15.77
CA PRO A 73 -41.00 24.54 -16.72
C PRO A 73 -41.62 25.25 -17.92
N ARG A 74 -41.76 24.51 -19.04
CA ARG A 74 -42.76 24.76 -20.09
C ARG A 74 -43.51 23.47 -20.41
N LYS A 75 -44.81 23.61 -20.70
CA LYS A 75 -45.71 22.50 -21.05
C LYS A 75 -45.60 22.16 -22.53
N GLU A 76 -45.67 20.88 -22.86
CA GLU A 76 -45.96 20.43 -24.22
C GLU A 76 -47.44 20.59 -24.58
N SER A 77 -47.74 20.63 -25.88
CA SER A 77 -49.07 20.32 -26.40
C SER A 77 -49.02 19.86 -27.85
N LYS A 78 -49.46 18.63 -28.13
CA LYS A 78 -50.16 18.31 -29.38
C LYS A 78 -51.02 17.05 -29.25
N SER A 79 -52.20 17.12 -29.86
CA SER A 79 -53.27 16.15 -29.77
C SER A 79 -53.07 14.91 -30.62
N HIS A 80 -53.60 13.77 -30.17
CA HIS A 80 -54.21 12.75 -31.04
C HIS A 80 -55.64 12.43 -30.57
N LYS A 81 -56.44 11.79 -31.42
CA LYS A 81 -57.90 12.00 -31.50
C LYS A 81 -58.67 10.72 -31.81
N ARG A 82 -59.65 10.33 -30.96
CA ARG A 82 -60.89 9.61 -31.34
C ARG A 82 -61.86 9.44 -30.16
N LYS A 83 -63.14 9.26 -30.54
CA LYS A 83 -64.34 8.69 -29.85
C LYS A 83 -64.07 7.84 -28.59
N ALA A 84 -64.93 7.72 -27.57
CA ALA A 84 -66.16 8.41 -27.12
C ALA A 84 -66.58 7.79 -25.73
N GLU A 85 -67.80 7.75 -25.16
CA GLU A 85 -69.20 8.21 -25.43
C GLU A 85 -69.98 8.19 -24.06
N THR A 86 -71.10 8.94 -23.87
CA THR A 86 -72.06 8.91 -22.69
C THR A 86 -71.51 9.15 -21.25
N ASP A 87 -72.25 9.57 -20.21
CA ASP A 87 -73.57 10.24 -20.02
C ASP A 87 -73.63 10.89 -18.59
N SER A 88 -74.68 11.69 -18.29
CA SER A 88 -75.18 12.10 -16.95
C SER A 88 -74.28 12.99 -16.06
N GLN A 89 -74.65 14.27 -15.82
CA GLN A 89 -75.60 14.77 -14.80
C GLN A 89 -75.12 14.65 -13.33
N ASP A 90 -74.89 15.78 -12.65
CA ASP A 90 -75.98 16.58 -12.05
C ASP A 90 -75.55 18.05 -11.79
N LYS A 91 -76.38 18.84 -11.08
CA LYS A 91 -76.34 20.32 -11.04
C LYS A 91 -76.11 20.86 -9.63
N SER A 92 -75.40 21.99 -9.53
CA SER A 92 -75.78 23.05 -8.59
C SER A 92 -75.46 24.44 -9.19
N LYS A 93 -76.23 25.46 -8.81
CA LYS A 93 -76.23 26.79 -9.45
C LYS A 93 -75.50 27.83 -8.59
N LYS A 94 -74.64 28.63 -9.25
CA LYS A 94 -74.77 30.10 -9.48
C LYS A 94 -75.41 30.95 -8.35
N PRO A 95 -74.90 32.19 -8.12
CA PRO A 95 -75.10 33.26 -9.12
C PRO A 95 -73.84 34.05 -9.52
N LYS A 96 -74.06 35.11 -10.31
CA LYS A 96 -73.06 35.91 -11.05
C LYS A 96 -73.58 37.35 -11.17
N VAL A 97 -72.74 38.35 -10.90
CA VAL A 97 -73.00 39.79 -11.07
C VAL A 97 -71.66 40.37 -11.62
N THR A 98 -71.47 40.73 -12.89
CA THR A 98 -72.02 41.82 -13.74
C THR A 98 -71.73 43.23 -13.21
N SER A 99 -71.28 44.23 -13.97
CA SER A 99 -70.70 44.26 -15.33
C SER A 99 -70.26 45.70 -15.70
N ALA A 100 -69.30 45.82 -16.62
CA ALA A 100 -69.05 46.97 -17.51
C ALA A 100 -68.49 48.31 -16.95
N ALA A 101 -67.40 48.73 -17.61
CA ALA A 101 -67.07 50.07 -18.13
C ALA A 101 -67.29 51.37 -17.30
N ALA A 102 -66.19 52.10 -17.11
CA ALA A 102 -66.03 53.50 -17.56
C ALA A 102 -64.53 53.82 -17.70
N ASP A 103 -64.19 54.93 -18.37
CA ASP A 103 -62.83 55.23 -18.85
C ASP A 103 -62.09 56.34 -18.07
N GLU A 104 -60.82 56.54 -18.44
CA GLU A 104 -59.94 57.70 -18.18
C GLU A 104 -59.96 58.39 -16.80
N LYS A 105 -58.85 58.22 -16.06
CA LYS A 105 -58.06 59.39 -15.61
C LYS A 105 -56.60 59.06 -15.36
N ALA A 106 -55.72 59.63 -16.19
CA ALA A 106 -54.28 59.54 -15.98
C ALA A 106 -53.82 60.61 -14.98
N THR A 107 -53.19 60.20 -13.86
CA THR A 107 -52.06 60.90 -13.20
C THR A 107 -51.53 60.08 -12.02
N GLY A 108 -50.19 60.08 -11.82
CA GLY A 108 -49.63 59.97 -10.47
C GLY A 108 -49.39 58.60 -9.82
N LEU A 109 -49.21 57.48 -10.55
CA LEU A 109 -48.80 56.20 -9.91
C LEU A 109 -47.72 55.36 -10.66
N ALA A 110 -47.15 55.87 -11.75
CA ALA A 110 -46.07 55.22 -12.50
C ALA A 110 -44.67 55.41 -11.87
N ALA A 111 -44.58 55.46 -10.53
CA ALA A 111 -43.39 55.93 -9.80
C ALA A 111 -42.97 55.05 -8.60
N VAL A 112 -43.42 53.79 -8.51
CA VAL A 112 -43.14 52.92 -7.35
C VAL A 112 -42.56 51.54 -7.68
N ASN A 113 -42.77 51.02 -8.90
CA ASN A 113 -42.29 49.69 -9.31
C ASN A 113 -40.96 49.73 -10.08
N ALA A 114 -39.99 50.48 -9.55
CA ALA A 114 -38.61 50.50 -10.01
C ALA A 114 -37.59 50.37 -8.85
N SER A 115 -38.00 49.76 -7.72
CA SER A 115 -37.04 49.36 -6.68
C SER A 115 -36.07 48.34 -7.28
N THR A 116 -34.85 48.80 -7.60
CA THR A 116 -33.87 47.99 -8.34
C THR A 116 -33.60 46.65 -7.64
N SER A 117 -33.21 45.63 -8.38
CA SER A 117 -32.79 44.33 -7.83
C SER A 117 -31.71 44.48 -6.73
N ARG A 118 -30.87 45.52 -6.86
CA ARG A 118 -29.86 45.96 -5.89
C ARG A 118 -30.46 46.45 -4.57
N GLU A 119 -31.58 47.16 -4.60
CA GLU A 119 -32.30 47.65 -3.41
C GLU A 119 -33.09 46.52 -2.73
N ALA A 120 -33.71 45.63 -3.51
CA ALA A 120 -34.34 44.42 -2.98
C ALA A 120 -33.31 43.52 -2.28
N HIS A 121 -32.15 43.28 -2.91
CA HIS A 121 -31.02 42.60 -2.26
C HIS A 121 -30.49 43.35 -1.04
N ALA A 122 -30.45 44.69 -1.03
CA ALA A 122 -30.03 45.46 0.12
C ALA A 122 -30.98 45.27 1.32
N LYS A 123 -32.30 45.33 1.09
CA LYS A 123 -33.33 45.08 2.12
C LYS A 123 -33.30 43.63 2.60
N GLN A 124 -33.14 42.66 1.71
CA GLN A 124 -32.98 41.25 2.06
C GLN A 124 -31.69 40.99 2.87
N LYS A 125 -30.58 41.65 2.51
CA LYS A 125 -29.29 41.58 3.22
C LYS A 125 -29.35 42.27 4.59
N ALA A 126 -30.12 43.36 4.71
CA ALA A 126 -30.39 44.03 5.99
C ALA A 126 -31.20 43.11 6.92
N LEU A 127 -32.34 42.58 6.46
CA LEU A 127 -33.15 41.60 7.20
C LEU A 127 -32.35 40.34 7.56
N ALA A 128 -31.45 39.88 6.69
CA ALA A 128 -30.56 38.76 6.97
C ALA A 128 -29.43 39.09 7.97
N LYS A 129 -29.05 40.37 8.13
CA LYS A 129 -28.12 40.84 9.17
C LYS A 129 -28.86 40.99 10.51
N GLU A 130 -30.05 41.56 10.50
CA GLU A 130 -30.94 41.70 11.66
C GLU A 130 -31.30 40.33 12.26
N ARG A 131 -31.75 39.37 11.43
CA ARG A 131 -31.98 37.96 11.81
C ARG A 131 -30.71 37.18 12.21
N LYS A 132 -29.52 37.76 12.03
CA LYS A 132 -28.25 37.22 12.56
C LYS A 132 -27.87 37.87 13.89
N ALA A 133 -28.07 39.18 14.04
CA ALA A 133 -27.86 39.92 15.29
C ALA A 133 -28.85 39.48 16.38
N ALA A 134 -30.10 39.20 16.03
CA ALA A 134 -31.14 38.73 16.95
C ALA A 134 -30.94 37.26 17.44
N LYS A 135 -29.78 36.63 17.20
CA LYS A 135 -29.48 35.28 17.70
C LYS A 135 -28.67 35.35 18.99
N PRO A 136 -28.88 34.41 19.94
CA PRO A 136 -28.05 34.33 21.14
C PRO A 136 -26.56 34.15 20.75
N ASN A 137 -25.70 34.92 21.43
CA ASN A 137 -24.25 34.98 21.25
C ASN A 137 -23.76 35.47 19.86
N ALA A 138 -24.60 36.21 19.11
CA ALA A 138 -24.26 36.76 17.79
C ALA A 138 -22.98 37.62 17.77
N ASP A 139 -22.84 38.62 18.66
CA ASP A 139 -21.67 39.52 18.70
C ASP A 139 -20.37 38.81 19.06
N ILE A 140 -20.47 37.74 19.85
CA ILE A 140 -19.36 36.88 20.24
C ILE A 140 -18.88 36.08 19.02
N ILE A 141 -19.84 35.52 18.26
CA ILE A 141 -19.58 34.81 17.01
C ILE A 141 -19.06 35.74 15.90
N GLU A 142 -19.51 37.01 15.82
CA GLU A 142 -18.96 37.97 14.85
C GLU A 142 -17.52 38.36 15.22
N ARG A 143 -17.20 38.58 16.50
CA ARG A 143 -15.83 38.81 16.96
C ARG A 143 -14.93 37.61 16.67
N SER A 144 -15.36 36.39 17.03
CA SER A 144 -14.56 35.18 16.79
C SER A 144 -14.32 34.91 15.31
N LYS A 145 -15.24 35.29 14.41
CA LYS A 145 -15.05 35.24 12.95
C LYS A 145 -13.99 36.22 12.45
N LYS A 146 -13.94 37.44 13.01
CA LYS A 146 -12.90 38.43 12.68
C LYS A 146 -11.50 37.95 13.10
N LEU A 147 -11.40 37.32 14.27
CA LEU A 147 -10.17 36.64 14.72
C LEU A 147 -9.83 35.44 13.81
N TRP A 148 -10.83 34.64 13.45
CA TRP A 148 -10.66 33.46 12.59
C TRP A 148 -10.11 33.80 11.20
N GLU A 149 -10.63 34.82 10.51
CA GLU A 149 -10.11 35.22 9.19
C GLU A 149 -8.68 35.76 9.28
N LYS A 150 -8.33 36.54 10.31
CA LYS A 150 -6.93 36.92 10.58
C LYS A 150 -6.04 35.68 10.76
N LEU A 151 -6.42 34.78 11.67
CA LEU A 151 -5.67 33.57 12.03
C LEU A 151 -5.58 32.51 10.90
N ARG A 152 -6.41 32.64 9.86
CA ARG A 152 -6.40 31.81 8.66
C ARG A 152 -5.35 32.27 7.64
N LEU A 153 -5.07 33.57 7.55
CA LEU A 153 -4.11 34.16 6.62
C LEU A 153 -2.66 33.98 7.12
N LYS A 154 -2.12 32.75 6.98
CA LYS A 154 -0.78 32.31 7.46
C LYS A 154 0.33 33.37 7.30
N SER A 155 0.38 34.05 6.15
CA SER A 155 1.47 34.93 5.71
C SER A 155 1.39 36.38 6.18
N HIS A 156 0.30 36.78 6.85
CA HIS A 156 0.03 38.20 7.20
C HIS A 156 -0.08 38.43 8.72
N VAL A 157 0.36 37.48 9.55
CA VAL A 157 0.24 37.57 11.02
C VAL A 157 1.53 37.12 11.70
N GLU A 158 2.20 38.07 12.34
CA GLU A 158 3.44 37.88 13.09
C GLU A 158 3.33 36.88 14.24
N LYS A 159 4.46 36.27 14.65
CA LYS A 159 4.45 35.20 15.68
C LYS A 159 3.84 35.67 17.01
N GLU A 160 4.13 36.91 17.42
CA GLU A 160 3.58 37.49 18.65
C GLU A 160 2.16 38.08 18.48
N GLU A 161 1.76 38.57 17.30
CA GLU A 161 0.35 38.92 17.05
C GLU A 161 -0.51 37.64 17.06
N ARG A 162 -0.03 36.56 16.43
CA ARG A 162 -0.69 35.26 16.39
C ARG A 162 -0.96 34.71 17.78
N LYS A 163 0.01 34.77 18.70
CA LYS A 163 -0.20 34.43 20.12
C LYS A 163 -1.31 35.25 20.77
N LYS A 164 -1.34 36.58 20.56
CA LYS A 164 -2.38 37.48 21.12
C LYS A 164 -3.76 37.14 20.56
N LEU A 165 -3.89 36.99 19.24
CA LEU A 165 -5.14 36.62 18.57
C LEU A 165 -5.65 35.22 18.98
N VAL A 166 -4.74 34.26 19.18
CA VAL A 166 -5.08 32.92 19.70
C VAL A 166 -5.54 33.01 21.16
N LYS A 167 -4.89 33.82 22.01
CA LYS A 167 -5.32 34.04 23.41
C LYS A 167 -6.72 34.65 23.48
N GLU A 168 -6.97 35.74 22.75
CA GLU A 168 -8.29 36.38 22.67
C GLU A 168 -9.37 35.40 22.15
N LEU A 169 -9.01 34.58 21.15
CA LEU A 169 -9.90 33.54 20.64
C LEU A 169 -10.24 32.50 21.72
N PHE A 170 -9.27 32.05 22.52
CA PHE A 170 -9.51 31.13 23.64
C PHE A 170 -10.35 31.75 24.76
N GLU A 171 -10.12 33.01 25.12
CA GLU A 171 -10.95 33.76 26.08
C GLU A 171 -12.41 33.89 25.62
N ILE A 172 -12.64 33.92 24.30
CA ILE A 172 -13.99 33.93 23.71
C ILE A 172 -14.66 32.55 23.74
N VAL A 173 -13.99 31.48 23.30
CA VAL A 173 -14.63 30.16 23.06
C VAL A 173 -14.68 29.25 24.28
N THR A 174 -13.82 29.44 25.28
CA THR A 174 -13.81 28.64 26.52
C THR A 174 -15.11 28.84 27.32
N GLY A 175 -15.63 27.75 27.90
CA GLY A 175 -16.93 27.66 28.55
C GLY A 175 -18.13 27.73 27.61
N ARG A 176 -17.89 27.73 26.28
CA ARG A 176 -18.91 27.96 25.24
C ARG A 176 -18.72 27.09 24.00
N VAL A 177 -17.81 26.10 23.97
CA VAL A 177 -17.45 25.40 22.73
C VAL A 177 -18.67 24.80 22.01
N LYS A 178 -19.63 24.20 22.75
CA LYS A 178 -20.88 23.64 22.18
C LYS A 178 -21.68 24.67 21.35
N ASP A 179 -21.70 25.95 21.75
CA ASP A 179 -22.40 27.01 21.04
C ASP A 179 -21.85 27.29 19.63
N PHE A 180 -20.58 27.00 19.38
CA PHE A 180 -19.91 27.34 18.12
C PHE A 180 -19.93 26.17 17.14
N VAL A 181 -19.87 24.93 17.62
CA VAL A 181 -19.61 23.74 16.80
C VAL A 181 -20.84 23.29 16.01
N PHE A 182 -22.04 23.38 16.58
CA PHE A 182 -23.28 23.03 15.87
C PHE A 182 -23.80 24.13 14.92
N LYS A 183 -23.14 25.29 14.86
CA LYS A 183 -23.48 26.39 13.95
C LYS A 183 -22.54 26.35 12.73
N HIS A 184 -23.10 26.09 11.55
CA HIS A 184 -22.37 25.94 10.28
C HIS A 184 -21.36 27.07 9.99
N ASP A 185 -21.68 28.29 10.37
CA ASP A 185 -20.87 29.48 10.12
C ASP A 185 -19.85 29.80 11.23
N SER A 186 -19.79 29.00 12.31
CA SER A 186 -18.78 29.17 13.37
C SER A 186 -17.97 27.92 13.73
N VAL A 187 -18.32 26.72 13.25
CA VAL A 187 -17.53 25.51 13.52
C VAL A 187 -16.05 25.64 13.10
N ARG A 188 -15.78 26.37 12.01
CA ARG A 188 -14.42 26.67 11.52
C ARG A 188 -13.57 27.49 12.52
N VAL A 189 -14.20 28.24 13.41
CA VAL A 189 -13.54 29.00 14.49
C VAL A 189 -12.85 28.03 15.45
N ILE A 190 -13.57 27.02 15.93
CA ILE A 190 -13.03 25.99 16.86
C ILE A 190 -12.00 25.11 16.16
N GLN A 191 -12.22 24.78 14.88
CA GLN A 191 -11.24 24.06 14.05
C GLN A 191 -9.92 24.83 13.81
N THR A 192 -9.90 26.15 14.00
CA THR A 192 -8.70 26.99 14.01
C THR A 192 -8.13 27.19 15.41
N ALA A 193 -8.98 27.25 16.45
CA ALA A 193 -8.52 27.23 17.84
C ALA A 193 -7.71 25.94 18.12
N LEU A 194 -8.22 24.76 17.72
CA LEU A 194 -7.48 23.49 17.80
C LEU A 194 -6.15 23.52 17.03
N LYS A 195 -6.09 24.17 15.87
CA LYS A 195 -4.87 24.24 15.06
C LYS A 195 -3.69 24.89 15.80
N TYR A 196 -3.95 25.89 16.64
CA TYR A 196 -2.93 26.63 17.40
C TYR A 196 -2.95 26.32 18.91
N SER A 197 -3.56 25.20 19.30
CA SER A 197 -3.78 24.84 20.71
C SER A 197 -2.66 24.01 21.32
N THR A 198 -2.44 24.16 22.63
CA THR A 198 -1.70 23.18 23.45
C THR A 198 -2.52 21.91 23.67
N ILE A 199 -1.88 20.81 24.09
CA ILE A 199 -2.58 19.55 24.43
C ILE A 199 -3.64 19.79 25.53
N GLU A 200 -3.32 20.63 26.52
CA GLU A 200 -4.25 21.02 27.59
C GLU A 200 -5.48 21.77 27.05
N GLN A 201 -5.28 22.67 26.09
CA GLN A 201 -6.37 23.37 25.39
C GLN A 201 -7.20 22.42 24.52
N ARG A 202 -6.60 21.39 23.91
CA ARG A 202 -7.36 20.32 23.22
C ARG A 202 -8.18 19.50 24.20
N ARG A 203 -7.61 19.12 25.35
CA ARG A 203 -8.32 18.41 26.43
C ARG A 203 -9.46 19.24 27.01
N MET A 204 -9.29 20.56 27.17
CA MET A 204 -10.37 21.48 27.54
C MET A 204 -11.51 21.46 26.52
N ILE A 205 -11.20 21.65 25.22
CA ILE A 205 -12.20 21.60 24.13
C ILE A 205 -12.89 20.23 24.09
N ALA A 206 -12.16 19.14 24.35
CA ALA A 206 -12.70 17.80 24.39
C ALA A 206 -13.66 17.58 25.59
N ARG A 207 -13.30 18.05 26.78
CA ARG A 207 -14.15 17.97 27.98
C ARG A 207 -15.44 18.78 27.81
N GLU A 208 -15.37 19.96 27.18
CA GLU A 208 -16.57 20.76 26.86
C GLU A 208 -17.48 20.11 25.82
N LEU A 209 -16.96 19.27 24.94
CA LEU A 209 -17.73 18.54 23.93
C LEU A 209 -18.28 17.19 24.39
N LYS A 210 -18.02 16.80 25.65
CA LYS A 210 -18.56 15.56 26.22
C LYS A 210 -20.10 15.55 26.19
N GLY A 211 -20.65 14.40 25.82
CA GLY A 211 -22.06 14.15 25.54
C GLY A 211 -22.47 14.37 24.07
N GLU A 212 -21.60 14.95 23.24
CA GLU A 212 -21.94 15.37 21.88
C GLU A 212 -21.26 14.56 20.77
N TYR A 213 -20.27 13.69 21.04
CA TYR A 213 -19.37 13.20 19.99
C TYR A 213 -20.08 12.40 18.89
N LYS A 214 -21.15 11.68 19.24
CA LYS A 214 -22.05 11.06 18.27
C LYS A 214 -22.72 12.08 17.34
N THR A 215 -23.33 13.12 17.91
CA THR A 215 -24.00 14.21 17.19
C THR A 215 -23.01 14.96 16.29
N LEU A 216 -21.78 15.14 16.78
CA LEU A 216 -20.68 15.74 16.01
C LEU A 216 -20.29 14.89 14.80
N ALA A 217 -20.19 13.55 14.96
CA ALA A 217 -19.90 12.61 13.88
C ALA A 217 -21.04 12.49 12.85
N GLU A 218 -22.29 12.56 13.29
CA GLU A 218 -23.46 12.59 12.40
C GLU A 218 -23.58 13.91 11.60
N GLY A 219 -22.91 15.00 12.02
CA GLY A 219 -22.97 16.30 11.35
C GLY A 219 -21.90 16.57 10.28
N LYS A 220 -22.34 16.82 9.04
CA LYS A 220 -21.53 17.09 7.82
C LYS A 220 -20.31 18.01 7.97
N TYR A 221 -20.36 19.02 8.84
CA TYR A 221 -19.25 19.97 9.07
C TYR A 221 -18.58 19.83 10.44
N SER A 222 -19.30 19.30 11.43
CA SER A 222 -18.79 19.04 12.79
C SER A 222 -17.88 17.82 12.84
N LYS A 223 -18.09 16.84 11.95
CA LYS A 223 -17.33 15.59 11.89
C LYS A 223 -15.81 15.80 11.84
N PHE A 224 -15.37 16.80 11.07
CA PHE A 224 -13.95 17.18 10.93
C PHE A 224 -13.31 17.73 12.22
N LEU A 225 -14.12 18.09 13.23
CA LEU A 225 -13.61 18.48 14.55
C LEU A 225 -13.12 17.27 15.34
N ILE A 226 -13.73 16.10 15.16
CA ILE A 226 -13.33 14.85 15.82
C ILE A 226 -11.96 14.41 15.29
N ALA A 227 -11.78 14.38 13.97
CA ALA A 227 -10.47 14.10 13.36
C ALA A 227 -9.38 15.06 13.89
N LYS A 228 -9.67 16.36 14.02
CA LYS A 228 -8.73 17.34 14.60
C LYS A 228 -8.48 17.21 16.10
N LEU A 229 -9.38 16.60 16.86
CA LEU A 229 -9.14 16.24 18.25
C LEU A 229 -8.24 15.01 18.35
N LEU A 230 -8.46 14.01 17.48
CA LEU A 230 -7.71 12.76 17.43
C LEU A 230 -6.32 12.88 16.76
N GLU A 231 -6.07 13.93 15.97
CA GLU A 231 -4.81 14.26 15.26
C GLU A 231 -3.53 14.09 16.11
N LYS A 232 -3.60 14.28 17.43
CA LYS A 232 -2.45 14.16 18.34
C LYS A 232 -2.47 12.90 19.23
N ASN A 233 -3.38 11.98 18.96
CA ASN A 233 -3.58 10.69 19.65
C ASN A 233 -3.49 10.78 21.19
N ASP A 234 -4.03 11.85 21.76
CA ASP A 234 -4.02 12.06 23.20
C ASP A 234 -4.97 11.07 23.88
N PRO A 235 -4.50 10.25 24.85
CA PRO A 235 -5.32 9.19 25.44
C PRO A 235 -6.64 9.69 26.05
N GLU A 236 -6.61 10.82 26.77
CA GLU A 236 -7.82 11.35 27.40
C GLU A 236 -8.87 11.76 26.36
N ILE A 237 -8.44 12.45 25.29
CA ILE A 237 -9.32 12.89 24.20
C ILE A 237 -9.89 11.70 23.43
N ARG A 238 -9.04 10.72 23.09
CA ARG A 238 -9.46 9.48 22.41
C ARG A 238 -10.49 8.71 23.23
N ASP A 239 -10.24 8.53 24.52
CA ASP A 239 -11.08 7.70 25.39
C ASP A 239 -12.43 8.40 25.69
N LEU A 240 -12.43 9.74 25.79
CA LEU A 240 -13.65 10.55 25.81
C LEU A 240 -14.51 10.36 24.54
N ILE A 241 -13.89 10.39 23.35
CA ILE A 241 -14.61 10.24 22.07
C ILE A 241 -15.15 8.82 21.89
N ILE A 242 -14.31 7.80 22.05
CA ILE A 242 -14.68 6.40 21.79
C ILE A 242 -15.71 5.88 22.80
N SER A 243 -15.67 6.34 24.06
CA SER A 243 -16.67 5.94 25.07
C SER A 243 -18.11 6.38 24.77
N GLU A 244 -18.28 7.42 23.93
CA GLU A 244 -19.58 7.87 23.42
C GLU A 244 -20.02 7.16 22.14
N PHE A 245 -19.10 6.53 21.41
CA PHE A 245 -19.42 5.67 20.26
C PHE A 245 -19.93 4.27 20.71
N TYR A 246 -19.61 3.85 21.94
CA TYR A 246 -20.12 2.59 22.47
C TYR A 246 -21.66 2.54 22.56
N GLY A 247 -22.22 1.38 22.22
CA GLY A 247 -23.64 1.12 22.06
C GLY A 247 -24.26 1.78 20.82
N HIS A 248 -23.44 2.36 19.94
CA HIS A 248 -23.85 3.11 18.76
C HIS A 248 -23.08 2.73 17.49
N ALA A 249 -22.06 1.87 17.54
CA ALA A 249 -21.19 1.56 16.40
C ALA A 249 -22.00 1.04 15.19
N LYS A 250 -22.93 0.11 15.43
CA LYS A 250 -23.86 -0.44 14.42
C LYS A 250 -24.77 0.61 13.76
N ARG A 251 -25.16 1.68 14.47
CA ARG A 251 -25.89 2.82 13.90
C ARG A 251 -24.94 3.74 13.13
N MET A 252 -23.80 4.05 13.70
CA MET A 252 -22.85 5.01 13.13
C MET A 252 -22.24 4.52 11.82
N ILE A 253 -21.85 3.25 11.72
CA ILE A 253 -21.34 2.65 10.46
C ILE A 253 -22.40 2.67 9.33
N ASN A 254 -23.67 2.77 9.68
CA ASN A 254 -24.78 2.84 8.74
C ASN A 254 -25.15 4.27 8.34
N HIS A 255 -24.59 5.30 8.98
CA HIS A 255 -24.90 6.71 8.75
C HIS A 255 -23.87 7.39 7.82
N PRO A 256 -24.29 8.09 6.73
CA PRO A 256 -23.39 8.55 5.67
C PRO A 256 -22.19 9.39 6.13
N GLU A 257 -22.36 10.23 7.16
CA GLU A 257 -21.30 11.11 7.67
C GLU A 257 -20.49 10.49 8.81
N ALA A 258 -21.11 9.61 9.61
CA ALA A 258 -20.53 9.10 10.86
C ALA A 258 -19.77 7.78 10.68
N ALA A 259 -20.06 7.04 9.61
CA ALA A 259 -19.38 5.79 9.30
C ALA A 259 -17.89 6.00 9.04
N TRP A 260 -17.56 7.05 8.27
CA TRP A 260 -16.18 7.47 8.03
C TRP A 260 -15.44 7.88 9.31
N ILE A 261 -16.12 8.58 10.23
CA ILE A 261 -15.52 8.95 11.53
C ILE A 261 -15.30 7.72 12.41
N LEU A 262 -16.25 6.78 12.42
CA LEU A 262 -16.12 5.54 13.18
C LEU A 262 -14.95 4.71 12.66
N ASP A 263 -14.88 4.45 11.35
CA ASP A 263 -13.80 3.64 10.77
C ASP A 263 -12.44 4.34 10.83
N ASP A 264 -12.37 5.67 10.71
CA ASP A 264 -11.11 6.40 10.87
C ASP A 264 -10.62 6.41 12.33
N THR A 265 -11.54 6.63 13.29
CA THR A 265 -11.24 6.52 14.72
C THR A 265 -10.81 5.09 15.08
N TYR A 266 -11.49 4.09 14.50
CA TYR A 266 -11.15 2.68 14.63
C TYR A 266 -9.74 2.43 14.08
N ARG A 267 -9.49 2.68 12.78
CA ARG A 267 -8.20 2.47 12.12
C ARG A 267 -7.04 3.12 12.88
N ALA A 268 -7.10 4.44 13.05
CA ALA A 268 -5.93 5.28 13.29
C ALA A 268 -5.54 5.43 14.78
N VAL A 269 -6.49 5.39 15.71
CA VAL A 269 -6.22 5.74 17.13
C VAL A 269 -6.75 4.75 18.15
N ALA A 270 -7.79 3.97 17.85
CA ALA A 270 -8.38 3.04 18.83
C ALA A 270 -7.39 1.95 19.27
N THR A 271 -7.30 1.74 20.60
CA THR A 271 -6.50 0.63 21.17
C THR A 271 -7.09 -0.74 20.80
N PRO A 272 -6.34 -1.86 20.94
CA PRO A 272 -6.88 -3.20 20.66
C PRO A 272 -8.16 -3.52 21.46
N GLU A 273 -8.22 -3.12 22.73
CA GLU A 273 -9.42 -3.27 23.58
C GLU A 273 -10.60 -2.45 23.05
N GLN A 274 -10.34 -1.21 22.61
CA GLN A 274 -11.35 -0.33 22.03
C GLN A 274 -11.87 -0.88 20.70
N LYS A 275 -10.98 -1.42 19.85
CA LYS A 275 -11.32 -2.12 18.61
C LYS A 275 -12.20 -3.33 18.88
N ASN A 276 -11.77 -4.22 19.79
CA ASN A 276 -12.55 -5.39 20.19
C ASN A 276 -13.97 -4.99 20.63
N ARG A 277 -14.09 -3.99 21.50
CA ARG A 277 -15.39 -3.54 22.03
C ARG A 277 -16.30 -2.94 20.95
N LEU A 278 -15.77 -2.12 20.05
CA LEU A 278 -16.55 -1.57 18.93
C LEU A 278 -17.00 -2.68 17.96
N LEU A 279 -16.14 -3.67 17.67
CA LEU A 279 -16.42 -4.76 16.75
C LEU A 279 -17.48 -5.73 17.29
N ARG A 280 -17.45 -6.04 18.59
CA ARG A 280 -18.45 -6.91 19.26
C ARG A 280 -19.88 -6.39 19.12
N GLU A 281 -20.11 -5.07 19.00
CA GLU A 281 -21.45 -4.50 18.76
C GLU A 281 -22.09 -4.93 17.43
N TRP A 282 -21.33 -5.50 16.50
CA TRP A 282 -21.87 -6.04 15.24
C TRP A 282 -22.34 -7.50 15.37
N TYR A 283 -21.87 -8.21 16.41
CA TYR A 283 -22.16 -9.62 16.65
C TYR A 283 -23.58 -9.84 17.20
N GLY A 284 -24.12 -8.89 17.98
CA GLY A 284 -25.48 -9.00 18.49
C GLY A 284 -25.89 -7.78 19.34
N PRO A 285 -27.20 -7.52 19.52
CA PRO A 285 -27.69 -6.43 20.37
C PRO A 285 -27.17 -6.49 21.81
N GLU A 286 -26.94 -7.69 22.35
CA GLU A 286 -26.45 -7.96 23.70
C GLU A 286 -25.08 -7.33 23.98
N PHE A 287 -24.22 -7.22 22.96
CA PHE A 287 -22.89 -6.58 23.08
C PHE A 287 -22.95 -5.05 23.07
N ALA A 288 -24.09 -4.45 22.66
CA ALA A 288 -24.27 -3.01 22.54
C ALA A 288 -24.98 -2.35 23.75
N ILE A 289 -25.57 -3.14 24.65
CA ILE A 289 -26.36 -2.61 25.78
C ILE A 289 -25.44 -2.17 26.93
N LYS A 290 -25.34 -0.86 27.16
CA LYS A 290 -24.61 -0.30 28.31
C LYS A 290 -25.21 -0.80 29.63
N GLY A 291 -24.39 -1.49 30.43
CA GLY A 291 -24.77 -2.09 31.71
C GLY A 291 -25.06 -3.60 31.64
N LEU A 292 -25.26 -4.16 30.45
CA LEU A 292 -25.30 -5.60 30.26
C LEU A 292 -23.85 -6.09 30.05
N GLN A 293 -23.25 -6.69 31.09
CA GLN A 293 -21.98 -7.40 30.90
C GLN A 293 -22.26 -8.68 30.09
N SER A 294 -21.59 -8.82 28.95
CA SER A 294 -21.51 -10.09 28.23
C SER A 294 -20.89 -11.14 29.16
N GLN A 295 -21.60 -12.22 29.45
CA GLN A 295 -21.02 -13.40 30.09
C GLN A 295 -19.98 -13.99 29.13
N GLY A 296 -18.69 -13.93 29.49
CA GLY A 296 -17.55 -14.35 28.67
C GLY A 296 -16.40 -13.32 28.66
N THR A 297 -15.37 -13.60 27.89
CA THR A 297 -14.21 -12.73 27.65
C THR A 297 -14.55 -11.45 26.88
N ASP A 298 -13.79 -10.38 27.12
CA ASP A 298 -13.83 -9.14 26.33
C ASP A 298 -13.11 -9.23 24.95
N SER A 299 -12.89 -10.46 24.47
CA SER A 299 -12.35 -10.73 23.13
C SER A 299 -13.38 -10.42 22.04
N ALA A 300 -12.91 -9.96 20.88
CA ALA A 300 -13.69 -9.95 19.65
C ALA A 300 -13.40 -11.16 18.74
N ASP A 301 -12.61 -12.12 19.21
CA ASP A 301 -12.40 -13.38 18.51
C ASP A 301 -13.64 -14.28 18.63
N LEU A 302 -14.27 -14.58 17.49
CA LEU A 302 -15.51 -15.36 17.48
C LEU A 302 -15.29 -16.81 17.90
N ASN A 303 -14.11 -17.40 17.67
CA ASN A 303 -13.86 -18.77 18.12
C ASN A 303 -13.80 -18.85 19.65
N VAL A 304 -13.15 -17.88 20.30
CA VAL A 304 -13.15 -17.77 21.77
C VAL A 304 -14.57 -17.59 22.32
N ILE A 305 -15.37 -16.70 21.72
CA ILE A 305 -16.78 -16.49 22.11
C ILE A 305 -17.62 -17.78 21.93
N PHE A 306 -17.34 -18.58 20.90
CA PHE A 306 -18.07 -19.83 20.62
C PHE A 306 -17.55 -21.05 21.42
N GLU A 307 -16.34 -20.98 21.98
CA GLU A 307 -15.87 -21.93 23.00
C GLU A 307 -16.55 -21.65 24.35
N GLU A 308 -16.74 -20.38 24.72
CA GLU A 308 -17.44 -19.96 25.95
C GLU A 308 -18.97 -20.09 25.86
N SER A 309 -19.56 -20.01 24.66
CA SER A 309 -21.01 -20.03 24.46
C SER A 309 -21.41 -20.57 23.07
N PRO A 310 -21.30 -21.89 22.84
CA PRO A 310 -21.59 -22.52 21.55
C PRO A 310 -23.01 -22.26 21.03
N GLU A 311 -23.98 -22.10 21.92
CA GLU A 311 -25.39 -21.83 21.60
C GLU A 311 -25.61 -20.46 20.94
N LYS A 312 -24.73 -19.49 21.20
CA LYS A 312 -24.79 -18.15 20.60
C LYS A 312 -24.22 -18.11 19.19
N ARG A 313 -23.56 -19.17 18.70
CA ARG A 313 -22.94 -19.19 17.36
C ARG A 313 -23.92 -18.74 16.27
N LYS A 314 -25.07 -19.40 16.18
CA LYS A 314 -26.02 -19.17 15.09
C LYS A 314 -26.50 -17.70 15.03
N PRO A 315 -27.10 -17.13 16.09
CA PRO A 315 -27.57 -15.74 16.03
C PRO A 315 -26.42 -14.74 15.80
N ILE A 316 -25.21 -15.00 16.31
CA ILE A 316 -24.07 -14.10 16.08
C ILE A 316 -23.62 -14.11 14.61
N MET A 317 -23.48 -15.29 14.00
CA MET A 317 -23.13 -15.40 12.58
C MET A 317 -24.20 -14.75 11.69
N GLU A 318 -25.49 -14.97 11.96
CA GLU A 318 -26.60 -14.35 11.22
C GLU A 318 -26.58 -12.81 11.32
N HIS A 319 -26.33 -12.25 12.50
CA HIS A 319 -26.21 -10.80 12.69
C HIS A 319 -25.00 -10.22 11.95
N LEU A 320 -23.84 -10.86 12.05
CA LEU A 320 -22.59 -10.39 11.46
C LEU A 320 -22.62 -10.47 9.92
N GLN A 321 -23.12 -11.58 9.36
CA GLN A 321 -23.34 -11.71 7.91
C GLN A 321 -24.27 -10.60 7.40
N GLY A 322 -25.33 -10.29 8.15
CA GLY A 322 -26.24 -9.19 7.84
C GLY A 322 -25.56 -7.81 7.83
N GLN A 323 -24.58 -7.55 8.71
CA GLN A 323 -23.81 -6.30 8.67
C GLN A 323 -22.80 -6.25 7.52
N ILE A 324 -22.07 -7.35 7.28
CA ILE A 324 -21.12 -7.47 6.15
C ILE A 324 -21.86 -7.21 4.83
N ASN A 325 -22.94 -7.96 4.57
CA ASN A 325 -23.75 -7.80 3.36
C ASN A 325 -24.31 -6.37 3.21
N GLN A 326 -24.72 -5.72 4.31
CA GLN A 326 -25.24 -4.35 4.30
C GLN A 326 -24.17 -3.30 3.94
N LEU A 327 -22.91 -3.49 4.35
CA LEU A 327 -21.81 -2.60 3.99
C LEU A 327 -21.34 -2.82 2.54
N LEU A 328 -21.28 -4.07 2.10
CA LEU A 328 -20.94 -4.42 0.71
C LEU A 328 -21.98 -3.86 -0.28
N GLN A 329 -23.27 -4.01 0.01
CA GLN A 329 -24.36 -3.40 -0.78
C GLN A 329 -24.30 -1.87 -0.84
N LYS A 330 -23.67 -1.23 0.14
CA LYS A 330 -23.45 0.23 0.18
C LYS A 330 -22.13 0.67 -0.47
N LYS A 331 -21.32 -0.26 -0.98
CA LYS A 331 -19.96 -0.03 -1.52
C LYS A 331 -19.04 0.65 -0.50
N LEU A 332 -19.14 0.22 0.76
CA LEU A 332 -18.29 0.67 1.87
C LEU A 332 -17.12 -0.30 2.09
N SER A 333 -16.58 -0.81 0.99
CA SER A 333 -15.56 -1.85 0.86
C SER A 333 -14.16 -1.45 1.31
N GLY A 334 -13.91 -0.16 1.57
CA GLY A 334 -12.64 0.35 2.11
C GLY A 334 -12.56 0.42 3.64
N PHE A 335 -13.62 0.06 4.38
CA PHE A 335 -13.63 0.19 5.84
C PHE A 335 -12.84 -0.92 6.53
N THR A 336 -11.81 -0.54 7.29
CA THR A 336 -11.00 -1.47 8.08
C THR A 336 -11.80 -2.26 9.11
N MET A 337 -12.84 -1.66 9.70
CA MET A 337 -13.74 -2.35 10.63
C MET A 337 -14.56 -3.45 9.94
N LEU A 338 -14.88 -3.28 8.65
CA LEU A 338 -15.47 -4.34 7.82
C LEU A 338 -14.47 -5.46 7.57
N HIS A 339 -13.19 -5.15 7.32
CA HIS A 339 -12.18 -6.18 7.05
C HIS A 339 -11.92 -7.06 8.29
N ASP A 340 -11.92 -6.46 9.49
CA ASP A 340 -11.83 -7.19 10.76
C ASP A 340 -13.09 -8.06 10.98
N ALA A 341 -14.29 -7.52 10.74
CA ALA A 341 -15.56 -8.26 10.81
C ALA A 341 -15.60 -9.46 9.83
N MET A 342 -15.15 -9.25 8.59
CA MET A 342 -15.10 -10.28 7.56
C MET A 342 -14.06 -11.36 7.86
N LEU A 343 -12.89 -11.00 8.43
CA LEU A 343 -11.91 -11.97 8.88
C LEU A 343 -12.45 -12.81 10.04
N GLN A 344 -13.10 -12.19 11.03
CA GLN A 344 -13.68 -12.90 12.16
C GLN A 344 -14.81 -13.85 11.72
N TYR A 345 -15.71 -13.39 10.85
CA TYR A 345 -16.73 -14.26 10.25
C TYR A 345 -16.10 -15.48 9.55
N PHE A 346 -15.09 -15.26 8.70
CA PHE A 346 -14.44 -16.35 7.96
C PHE A 346 -13.67 -17.32 8.87
N LEU A 347 -12.94 -16.83 9.87
CA LEU A 347 -12.21 -17.68 10.82
C LEU A 347 -13.14 -18.50 11.71
N ALA A 348 -14.41 -18.07 11.87
CA ALA A 348 -15.43 -18.83 12.56
C ALA A 348 -16.22 -19.77 11.62
N CYS A 349 -16.12 -19.65 10.30
CA CYS A 349 -16.69 -20.63 9.37
C CYS A 349 -15.88 -21.93 9.41
N LYS A 350 -16.56 -23.09 9.53
CA LYS A 350 -15.88 -24.38 9.44
C LYS A 350 -15.44 -24.65 7.99
N PRO A 351 -14.16 -24.96 7.71
CA PRO A 351 -13.70 -25.19 6.35
C PRO A 351 -14.52 -26.23 5.58
N GLY A 352 -14.86 -25.92 4.33
CA GLY A 352 -15.60 -26.81 3.43
C GLY A 352 -17.13 -26.85 3.63
N THR A 353 -17.70 -26.16 4.62
CA THR A 353 -19.17 -26.04 4.75
C THR A 353 -19.78 -25.13 3.68
N SER A 354 -21.10 -25.20 3.51
CA SER A 354 -21.81 -24.27 2.61
C SER A 354 -21.61 -22.82 3.05
N GLU A 355 -21.74 -22.52 4.35
CA GLU A 355 -21.44 -21.23 5.00
C GLU A 355 -20.07 -20.66 4.59
N ALA A 356 -19.02 -21.47 4.58
CA ALA A 356 -17.69 -21.05 4.13
C ALA A 356 -17.63 -20.80 2.61
N ASN A 357 -18.25 -21.68 1.81
CA ASN A 357 -18.25 -21.58 0.35
C ASN A 357 -19.09 -20.40 -0.16
N GLU A 358 -20.26 -20.15 0.45
CA GLU A 358 -21.15 -19.00 0.20
C GLU A 358 -20.46 -17.67 0.52
N PHE A 359 -19.62 -17.63 1.56
CA PHE A 359 -18.80 -16.47 1.86
C PHE A 359 -17.68 -16.27 0.83
N LEU A 360 -17.01 -17.34 0.39
CA LEU A 360 -16.02 -17.26 -0.70
C LEU A 360 -16.63 -16.86 -2.06
N GLU A 361 -17.91 -17.11 -2.28
CA GLU A 361 -18.66 -16.62 -3.45
C GLU A 361 -18.67 -15.08 -3.49
N GLN A 362 -18.70 -14.39 -2.34
CA GLN A 362 -18.68 -12.92 -2.23
C GLN A 362 -17.37 -12.30 -2.78
N PHE A 363 -16.28 -13.08 -2.85
CA PHE A 363 -15.02 -12.62 -3.44
C PHE A 363 -14.94 -12.84 -4.95
N ARG A 364 -15.88 -13.54 -5.58
CA ARG A 364 -15.87 -13.73 -7.04
C ARG A 364 -16.41 -12.47 -7.72
N PRO A 365 -15.64 -11.75 -8.56
CA PRO A 365 -16.20 -10.75 -9.47
C PRO A 365 -17.19 -11.40 -10.43
N ASP A 366 -18.34 -10.77 -10.63
CA ASP A 366 -19.40 -11.28 -11.51
C ASP A 366 -18.85 -11.48 -12.94
N PRO A 367 -18.87 -12.71 -13.48
CA PRO A 367 -18.34 -13.00 -14.81
C PRO A 367 -19.21 -12.49 -15.96
N THR A 368 -20.38 -11.89 -15.69
CA THR A 368 -21.31 -11.34 -16.69
C THR A 368 -21.11 -9.85 -16.96
N LEU A 369 -20.33 -9.16 -16.13
CA LEU A 369 -20.01 -7.73 -16.31
C LEU A 369 -19.18 -7.50 -17.58
N LYS A 370 -19.46 -6.39 -18.27
CA LYS A 370 -18.79 -6.05 -19.52
C LYS A 370 -17.41 -5.46 -19.27
N GLU A 371 -16.53 -5.60 -20.25
CA GLU A 371 -15.24 -4.91 -20.29
C GLU A 371 -15.45 -3.39 -20.11
N GLY A 372 -14.83 -2.81 -19.08
CA GLY A 372 -15.07 -1.42 -18.65
C GLY A 372 -16.05 -1.25 -17.46
N GLN A 373 -16.65 -2.32 -16.92
CA GLN A 373 -17.41 -2.31 -15.67
C GLN A 373 -16.67 -3.11 -14.59
N GLU A 374 -16.09 -2.44 -13.58
CA GLU A 374 -15.57 -3.14 -12.40
C GLU A 374 -16.74 -3.67 -11.55
N ALA A 375 -16.61 -4.90 -11.03
CA ALA A 375 -17.56 -5.44 -10.06
C ALA A 375 -17.28 -4.84 -8.68
N ASP A 376 -18.30 -4.72 -7.83
CA ASP A 376 -18.09 -4.25 -6.44
C ASP A 376 -17.15 -5.20 -5.66
N ASN A 377 -17.13 -6.48 -6.04
CA ASN A 377 -16.21 -7.49 -5.49
C ASN A 377 -14.74 -7.31 -5.97
N VAL A 378 -14.49 -6.53 -7.04
CA VAL A 378 -13.13 -6.13 -7.47
C VAL A 378 -12.57 -5.10 -6.51
N ASP A 379 -13.34 -4.05 -6.22
CA ASP A 379 -12.98 -3.00 -5.26
C ASP A 379 -12.81 -3.58 -3.83
N LEU A 380 -13.71 -4.48 -3.41
CA LEU A 380 -13.54 -5.24 -2.17
C LEU A 380 -12.20 -5.98 -2.10
N LEU A 381 -11.83 -6.74 -3.14
CA LEU A 381 -10.56 -7.48 -3.14
C LEU A 381 -9.34 -6.55 -3.19
N LYS A 382 -9.40 -5.43 -3.92
CA LYS A 382 -8.37 -4.37 -3.91
C LYS A 382 -8.19 -3.83 -2.48
N ASN A 383 -9.25 -3.34 -1.85
CA ASN A 383 -9.21 -2.74 -0.50
C ASN A 383 -8.77 -3.72 0.59
N LEU A 384 -9.22 -4.98 0.56
CA LEU A 384 -8.82 -5.98 1.56
C LEU A 384 -7.31 -6.18 1.59
N ALA A 385 -6.65 -6.25 0.42
CA ALA A 385 -5.24 -6.60 0.30
C ALA A 385 -4.31 -5.64 1.08
N PHE A 386 -4.61 -4.35 1.12
CA PHE A 386 -3.78 -3.32 1.78
C PHE A 386 -4.05 -3.17 3.29
N THR A 387 -4.67 -4.16 3.94
CA THR A 387 -4.99 -4.12 5.39
C THR A 387 -4.54 -5.38 6.12
N LYS A 388 -4.20 -5.26 7.42
CA LYS A 388 -3.67 -6.38 8.22
C LYS A 388 -4.59 -7.61 8.23
N SER A 389 -5.90 -7.38 8.37
CA SER A 389 -6.90 -8.44 8.43
C SER A 389 -7.38 -8.87 7.05
N GLY A 390 -7.58 -7.93 6.12
CA GLY A 390 -7.99 -8.23 4.76
C GLY A 390 -6.93 -8.99 3.95
N SER A 391 -5.64 -8.68 4.11
CA SER A 391 -4.54 -9.45 3.50
C SER A 391 -4.52 -10.90 3.98
N ARG A 392 -4.74 -11.16 5.28
CA ARG A 392 -4.89 -12.52 5.82
C ARG A 392 -6.14 -13.19 5.26
N LEU A 393 -7.27 -12.48 5.19
CA LEU A 393 -8.52 -13.01 4.67
C LEU A 393 -8.41 -13.43 3.19
N VAL A 394 -7.82 -12.58 2.33
CA VAL A 394 -7.58 -12.91 0.92
C VAL A 394 -6.57 -14.06 0.78
N SER A 395 -5.52 -14.09 1.62
CA SER A 395 -4.57 -15.20 1.65
C SER A 395 -5.26 -16.54 1.99
N LEU A 396 -6.14 -16.54 2.99
CA LEU A 396 -6.97 -17.69 3.36
C LEU A 396 -7.96 -18.06 2.24
N ALA A 397 -8.58 -17.08 1.59
CA ALA A 397 -9.47 -17.30 0.45
C ALA A 397 -8.75 -17.94 -0.75
N LEU A 398 -7.49 -17.56 -1.02
CA LEU A 398 -6.64 -18.23 -2.00
C LEU A 398 -6.30 -19.67 -1.58
N ALA A 399 -6.01 -19.90 -0.30
CA ALA A 399 -5.66 -21.22 0.20
C ALA A 399 -6.84 -22.21 0.18
N TYR A 400 -8.02 -21.80 0.64
CA TYR A 400 -9.23 -22.64 0.62
C TYR A 400 -9.92 -22.70 -0.75
N GLY A 401 -9.81 -21.64 -1.56
CA GLY A 401 -10.43 -21.57 -2.89
C GLY A 401 -9.88 -22.61 -3.86
N SER A 402 -10.72 -23.03 -4.82
CA SER A 402 -10.32 -23.95 -5.90
C SER A 402 -9.35 -23.31 -6.91
N ALA A 403 -8.84 -24.09 -7.85
CA ALA A 403 -8.04 -23.57 -8.96
C ALA A 403 -8.78 -22.52 -9.82
N LYS A 404 -10.13 -22.59 -9.91
CA LYS A 404 -10.95 -21.55 -10.55
C LYS A 404 -10.94 -20.27 -9.70
N ASP A 405 -11.13 -20.40 -8.39
CA ASP A 405 -11.21 -19.29 -7.45
C ASP A 405 -9.89 -18.53 -7.36
N ARG A 406 -8.77 -19.25 -7.20
CA ARG A 406 -7.41 -18.69 -7.21
C ARG A 406 -7.15 -17.81 -8.44
N LYS A 407 -7.54 -18.28 -9.63
CA LYS A 407 -7.44 -17.51 -10.89
C LYS A 407 -8.38 -16.30 -10.96
N VAL A 408 -9.51 -16.34 -10.26
CA VAL A 408 -10.51 -15.28 -10.23
C VAL A 408 -10.13 -14.20 -9.21
N PHE A 409 -9.73 -14.59 -7.99
CA PHE A 409 -9.31 -13.69 -6.92
C PHE A 409 -8.00 -12.95 -7.23
N LEU A 410 -7.13 -13.50 -8.09
CA LEU A 410 -5.92 -12.81 -8.56
C LEU A 410 -6.17 -11.77 -9.67
N ARG A 411 -7.33 -11.78 -10.33
CA ARG A 411 -7.61 -10.89 -11.46
C ARG A 411 -7.70 -9.39 -11.09
N PRO A 412 -8.32 -8.98 -9.96
CA PRO A 412 -8.39 -7.59 -9.51
C PRO A 412 -7.05 -6.88 -9.31
N TYR A 413 -5.95 -7.62 -9.16
CA TYR A 413 -4.63 -7.10 -8.84
C TYR A 413 -3.72 -6.87 -10.06
N LYS A 414 -4.21 -7.13 -11.27
CA LYS A 414 -3.51 -6.76 -12.51
C LYS A 414 -3.31 -5.24 -12.54
N ASP A 415 -2.11 -4.78 -12.90
CA ASP A 415 -1.71 -3.37 -12.89
C ASP A 415 -1.65 -2.79 -11.46
N THR A 416 -1.37 -3.65 -10.47
CA THR A 416 -1.24 -3.30 -9.04
C THR A 416 -0.28 -4.23 -8.29
N ILE A 417 0.26 -5.28 -8.93
CA ILE A 417 1.17 -6.26 -8.30
C ILE A 417 2.44 -5.59 -7.77
N GLU A 418 2.98 -4.61 -8.49
CA GLU A 418 4.17 -3.87 -8.07
C GLU A 418 3.91 -3.11 -6.76
N LEU A 419 2.83 -2.34 -6.69
CA LEU A 419 2.41 -1.67 -5.45
C LEU A 419 2.19 -2.67 -4.30
N MET A 420 1.59 -3.84 -4.60
CA MET A 420 1.39 -4.89 -3.61
C MET A 420 2.70 -5.52 -3.10
N ALA A 421 3.75 -5.61 -3.92
CA ALA A 421 5.03 -6.17 -3.53
C ALA A 421 5.76 -5.27 -2.49
N TYR A 422 5.60 -3.95 -2.60
CA TYR A 422 6.16 -2.97 -1.66
C TYR A 422 5.23 -2.65 -0.46
N ASP A 423 3.95 -3.03 -0.45
CA ASP A 423 3.06 -2.74 0.69
C ASP A 423 3.35 -3.63 1.92
N ALA A 424 3.11 -3.13 3.14
CA ALA A 424 3.28 -3.86 4.40
C ALA A 424 2.30 -5.04 4.61
N HIS A 425 1.23 -5.14 3.84
CA HIS A 425 0.19 -6.16 3.98
C HIS A 425 -0.03 -6.96 2.70
N ALA A 426 -0.19 -6.31 1.55
CA ALA A 426 -0.57 -6.94 0.29
C ALA A 426 0.47 -7.93 -0.27
N HIS A 427 1.77 -7.80 0.07
CA HIS A 427 2.78 -8.78 -0.33
C HIS A 427 2.49 -10.19 0.22
N HIS A 428 1.77 -10.29 1.35
CA HIS A 428 1.31 -11.58 1.88
C HIS A 428 0.32 -12.28 0.94
N VAL A 429 -0.51 -11.53 0.21
CA VAL A 429 -1.43 -12.07 -0.80
C VAL A 429 -0.65 -12.65 -1.97
N LEU A 430 0.42 -11.97 -2.40
CA LEU A 430 1.33 -12.48 -3.43
C LEU A 430 2.07 -13.74 -2.97
N LEU A 431 2.61 -13.74 -1.75
CA LEU A 431 3.26 -14.91 -1.15
C LEU A 431 2.30 -16.10 -0.97
N ALA A 432 1.06 -15.85 -0.55
CA ALA A 432 0.03 -16.88 -0.44
C ALA A 432 -0.34 -17.46 -1.83
N ALA A 433 -0.44 -16.63 -2.86
CA ALA A 433 -0.65 -17.08 -4.23
C ALA A 433 0.51 -17.98 -4.73
N LEU A 434 1.75 -17.53 -4.56
CA LEU A 434 2.95 -18.31 -4.87
C LEU A 434 3.02 -19.63 -4.07
N ALA A 435 2.42 -19.66 -2.87
CA ALA A 435 2.35 -20.87 -2.06
C ALA A 435 1.33 -21.91 -2.54
N VAL A 436 0.17 -21.51 -3.08
CA VAL A 436 -1.00 -22.40 -3.28
C VAL A 436 -1.50 -22.56 -4.72
N VAL A 437 -1.05 -21.75 -5.68
CA VAL A 437 -1.53 -21.85 -7.07
C VAL A 437 -0.75 -22.93 -7.83
N ASP A 438 -1.46 -23.98 -8.27
CA ASP A 438 -0.86 -25.11 -9.00
C ASP A 438 -0.61 -24.80 -10.48
N ASP A 439 -1.32 -23.81 -11.04
CA ASP A 439 -1.03 -23.20 -12.34
C ASP A 439 0.08 -22.15 -12.18
N THR A 440 1.32 -22.62 -12.16
CA THR A 440 2.53 -21.80 -12.06
C THR A 440 2.76 -20.92 -13.28
N LYS A 441 2.22 -21.29 -14.46
CA LYS A 441 2.27 -20.45 -15.68
C LYS A 441 1.35 -19.24 -15.56
N LEU A 442 0.14 -19.43 -15.05
CA LEU A 442 -0.74 -18.32 -14.66
C LEU A 442 -0.05 -17.44 -13.61
N THR A 443 0.49 -18.04 -12.55
CA THR A 443 1.11 -17.29 -11.43
C THR A 443 2.29 -16.46 -11.91
N SER A 444 3.18 -17.05 -12.73
CA SER A 444 4.33 -16.35 -13.30
C SER A 444 3.91 -15.22 -14.23
N LYS A 445 2.91 -15.43 -15.08
CA LYS A 445 2.39 -14.37 -15.96
C LYS A 445 1.67 -13.25 -15.20
N THR A 446 0.87 -13.58 -14.19
CA THR A 446 0.04 -12.60 -13.47
C THR A 446 0.85 -11.81 -12.44
N ILE A 447 1.78 -12.43 -11.72
CA ILE A 447 2.61 -11.73 -10.72
C ILE A 447 3.88 -11.19 -11.38
N PHE A 448 4.73 -12.07 -11.90
CA PHE A 448 6.05 -11.66 -12.39
C PHE A 448 6.03 -10.99 -13.77
N GLY A 449 4.95 -11.10 -14.54
CA GLY A 449 4.79 -10.33 -15.78
C GLY A 449 4.71 -8.81 -15.59
N GLU A 450 4.39 -8.33 -14.37
CA GLU A 450 4.40 -6.92 -14.00
C GLU A 450 5.71 -6.53 -13.28
N LEU A 451 6.21 -7.40 -12.39
CA LEU A 451 7.47 -7.19 -11.64
C LEU A 451 8.72 -7.29 -12.54
N LEU A 452 8.69 -8.18 -13.54
CA LEU A 452 9.79 -8.49 -14.44
C LEU A 452 9.35 -8.21 -15.90
N PRO A 453 9.35 -6.94 -16.33
CA PRO A 453 9.05 -6.61 -17.72
C PRO A 453 10.16 -7.11 -18.66
N SER A 454 9.83 -7.29 -19.94
CA SER A 454 10.79 -7.71 -20.98
C SER A 454 11.27 -6.49 -21.80
N ASN A 455 11.83 -5.50 -21.11
CA ASN A 455 12.28 -4.22 -21.67
C ASN A 455 13.58 -3.75 -20.99
N ASP A 456 14.13 -2.63 -21.47
CA ASP A 456 15.43 -2.10 -21.02
C ASP A 456 15.45 -1.67 -19.54
N THR A 457 14.28 -1.43 -18.91
CA THR A 457 14.19 -1.08 -17.48
C THR A 457 14.28 -2.29 -16.54
N LEU A 458 14.35 -3.52 -17.06
CA LEU A 458 14.41 -4.75 -16.26
C LEU A 458 15.55 -4.77 -15.23
N PRO A 459 16.81 -4.42 -15.54
CA PRO A 459 17.91 -4.53 -14.57
C PRO A 459 17.74 -3.58 -13.38
N GLU A 460 17.28 -2.35 -13.63
CA GLU A 460 16.98 -1.35 -12.61
C GLU A 460 15.78 -1.79 -11.75
N LYS A 461 14.71 -2.29 -12.37
CA LYS A 461 13.53 -2.76 -11.64
C LYS A 461 13.83 -3.95 -10.74
N VAL A 462 14.64 -4.92 -11.20
CA VAL A 462 15.10 -6.05 -10.36
C VAL A 462 15.98 -5.57 -9.22
N LEU A 463 16.84 -4.57 -9.44
CA LEU A 463 17.66 -3.95 -8.41
C LEU A 463 16.80 -3.33 -7.29
N THR A 464 15.81 -2.49 -7.64
CA THR A 464 14.89 -1.87 -6.67
C THR A 464 14.05 -2.91 -5.93
N LEU A 465 13.54 -3.94 -6.62
CA LEU A 465 12.80 -5.05 -6.00
C LEU A 465 13.68 -5.89 -5.04
N ALA A 466 14.98 -6.02 -5.30
CA ALA A 466 15.92 -6.72 -4.41
C ALA A 466 16.30 -5.88 -3.17
N SER A 467 16.22 -4.55 -3.27
CA SER A 467 16.53 -3.61 -2.18
C SER A 467 15.41 -3.46 -1.15
N ASP A 468 14.13 -3.44 -1.54
CA ASP A 468 13.05 -3.38 -0.54
C ASP A 468 12.92 -4.70 0.24
N ILE A 469 12.75 -4.57 1.56
CA ILE A 469 12.70 -5.70 2.48
C ILE A 469 11.55 -6.68 2.23
N ARG A 470 10.43 -6.23 1.61
CA ARG A 470 9.22 -7.02 1.29
C ARG A 470 9.20 -7.49 -0.15
N ALA A 471 9.49 -6.61 -1.11
CA ALA A 471 9.45 -6.94 -2.53
C ALA A 471 10.42 -8.08 -2.87
N ARG A 472 11.62 -8.07 -2.25
CA ARG A 472 12.60 -9.16 -2.36
C ARG A 472 12.08 -10.49 -1.83
N MET A 473 11.14 -10.50 -0.88
CA MET A 473 10.52 -11.74 -0.38
C MET A 473 9.63 -12.37 -1.45
N VAL A 474 8.83 -11.56 -2.16
CA VAL A 474 8.02 -12.02 -3.30
C VAL A 474 8.93 -12.58 -4.41
N LEU A 475 10.02 -11.89 -4.70
CA LEU A 475 11.00 -12.25 -5.73
C LEU A 475 11.78 -13.54 -5.41
N LEU A 476 12.23 -13.69 -4.16
CA LEU A 476 13.06 -14.82 -3.72
C LEU A 476 12.26 -16.02 -3.17
N TYR A 477 10.93 -15.91 -3.00
CA TYR A 477 10.09 -17.00 -2.47
C TYR A 477 10.26 -18.34 -3.21
N ALA A 478 10.48 -18.29 -4.53
CA ALA A 478 10.69 -19.48 -5.36
C ALA A 478 12.07 -20.13 -5.17
N PHE A 479 13.08 -19.35 -4.75
CA PHE A 479 14.47 -19.81 -4.56
C PHE A 479 14.80 -20.15 -3.10
N ALA A 480 14.13 -19.47 -2.16
CA ALA A 480 14.50 -19.38 -0.75
C ALA A 480 13.28 -19.35 0.21
N GLY A 481 12.12 -19.90 -0.19
CA GLY A 481 10.87 -19.82 0.58
C GLY A 481 10.86 -20.52 1.97
N GLU A 482 11.90 -21.26 2.34
CA GLU A 482 12.12 -21.79 3.70
C GLU A 482 13.16 -20.98 4.52
N ALA A 483 13.79 -19.96 3.92
CA ALA A 483 14.94 -19.28 4.50
C ALA A 483 14.54 -18.27 5.59
N LYS A 484 14.90 -18.58 6.84
CA LYS A 484 14.65 -17.72 8.02
C LYS A 484 15.31 -16.32 7.97
N TRP A 485 16.21 -16.06 7.03
CA TRP A 485 16.80 -14.73 6.83
C TRP A 485 15.99 -13.85 5.87
N LEU A 486 15.19 -14.46 4.99
CA LEU A 486 14.38 -13.75 3.99
C LEU A 486 13.13 -13.16 4.64
N MET A 487 12.44 -13.98 5.44
CA MET A 487 11.12 -13.69 6.02
C MET A 487 11.20 -13.33 7.51
N ASP A 488 10.42 -12.34 7.92
CA ASP A 488 10.18 -12.04 9.32
C ASP A 488 9.24 -13.08 9.97
N ASP A 489 9.13 -13.00 11.29
CA ASP A 489 8.34 -13.92 12.11
C ASP A 489 6.85 -13.88 11.73
N SER A 490 6.30 -12.69 11.44
CA SER A 490 4.89 -12.52 11.06
C SER A 490 4.56 -13.06 9.67
N THR A 491 5.50 -12.95 8.72
CA THR A 491 5.37 -13.57 7.39
C THR A 491 5.45 -15.09 7.49
N ARG A 492 6.37 -15.62 8.32
CA ARG A 492 6.52 -17.07 8.55
C ARG A 492 5.30 -17.70 9.21
N GLU A 493 4.70 -17.04 10.20
CA GLU A 493 3.47 -17.50 10.86
C GLU A 493 2.29 -17.54 9.87
N ARG A 494 2.10 -16.48 9.08
CA ARG A 494 1.06 -16.45 8.03
C ARG A 494 1.29 -17.51 6.96
N LEU A 495 2.52 -17.73 6.51
CA LEU A 495 2.81 -18.80 5.55
C LEU A 495 2.63 -20.20 6.15
N ALA A 496 2.91 -20.42 7.43
CA ALA A 496 2.66 -21.71 8.09
C ALA A 496 1.16 -22.07 8.12
N GLU A 497 0.28 -21.10 8.41
CA GLU A 497 -1.17 -21.24 8.30
C GLU A 497 -1.59 -21.65 6.86
N ILE A 498 -1.07 -20.95 5.85
CA ILE A 498 -1.33 -21.25 4.44
C ILE A 498 -0.78 -22.62 4.02
N TYR A 499 0.40 -23.03 4.51
CA TYR A 499 1.01 -24.33 4.21
C TYR A 499 0.21 -25.50 4.80
N ALA A 500 -0.38 -25.34 5.98
CA ALA A 500 -1.24 -26.34 6.60
C ALA A 500 -2.53 -26.57 5.77
N ILE A 501 -3.15 -25.49 5.29
CA ILE A 501 -4.32 -25.56 4.40
C ILE A 501 -3.94 -26.20 3.05
N ARG A 502 -2.83 -25.74 2.44
CA ARG A 502 -2.30 -26.24 1.17
C ARG A 502 -2.16 -27.76 1.13
N ALA A 503 -1.78 -28.39 2.24
CA ALA A 503 -1.63 -29.84 2.33
C ALA A 503 -2.93 -30.63 2.02
N THR A 504 -4.09 -29.97 2.07
CA THR A 504 -5.40 -30.54 1.70
C THR A 504 -6.01 -29.95 0.43
N THR A 505 -5.65 -28.71 0.05
CA THR A 505 -6.30 -27.96 -1.04
C THR A 505 -5.45 -27.82 -2.31
N SER A 506 -4.27 -28.42 -2.36
CA SER A 506 -3.35 -28.42 -3.50
C SER A 506 -3.03 -29.84 -3.95
N LYS A 507 -2.79 -30.02 -5.26
CA LYS A 507 -2.38 -31.31 -5.85
C LYS A 507 -0.91 -31.32 -6.29
N LYS A 508 -0.26 -30.16 -6.41
CA LYS A 508 1.15 -30.05 -6.76
C LYS A 508 2.03 -30.00 -5.52
N ASP A 509 3.15 -30.70 -5.56
CA ASP A 509 4.18 -30.66 -4.52
C ASP A 509 4.73 -29.23 -4.29
N ALA A 510 5.20 -28.95 -3.08
CA ALA A 510 5.73 -27.65 -2.68
C ALA A 510 7.01 -27.29 -3.44
N ALA A 511 7.99 -28.19 -3.49
CA ALA A 511 9.27 -27.96 -4.16
C ALA A 511 9.11 -27.94 -5.68
N VAL A 512 8.25 -28.80 -6.25
CA VAL A 512 7.92 -28.76 -7.69
C VAL A 512 7.30 -27.42 -8.09
N ARG A 513 6.36 -26.87 -7.31
CA ARG A 513 5.78 -25.54 -7.60
C ARG A 513 6.82 -24.42 -7.52
N GLN A 514 7.67 -24.43 -6.49
CA GLN A 514 8.75 -23.44 -6.33
C GLN A 514 9.74 -23.51 -7.49
N LEU A 515 10.18 -24.72 -7.87
CA LEU A 515 11.08 -24.94 -9.00
C LEU A 515 10.48 -24.48 -10.34
N GLU A 516 9.22 -24.81 -10.63
CA GLU A 516 8.53 -24.34 -11.84
C GLU A 516 8.43 -22.81 -11.91
N ILE A 517 8.21 -22.12 -10.78
CA ILE A 517 8.18 -20.66 -10.72
C ILE A 517 9.59 -20.07 -10.90
N ALA A 518 10.59 -20.61 -10.19
CA ALA A 518 11.99 -20.18 -10.30
C ALA A 518 12.46 -20.25 -11.76
N LYS A 519 12.28 -21.41 -12.42
CA LYS A 519 12.62 -21.63 -13.83
C LYS A 519 11.92 -20.67 -14.81
N ALA A 520 10.77 -20.11 -14.45
CA ALA A 520 10.04 -19.16 -15.28
C ALA A 520 10.55 -17.72 -15.18
N ILE A 521 11.18 -17.33 -14.06
CA ILE A 521 11.60 -15.95 -13.77
C ILE A 521 13.12 -15.75 -13.80
N GLU A 522 13.87 -16.79 -13.48
CA GLU A 522 15.33 -16.82 -13.45
C GLU A 522 16.04 -16.29 -14.71
N PRO A 523 15.56 -16.52 -15.96
CA PRO A 523 16.15 -15.92 -17.17
C PRO A 523 16.27 -14.39 -17.10
N GLN A 524 15.29 -13.73 -16.49
CA GLN A 524 15.22 -12.28 -16.35
C GLN A 524 16.08 -11.77 -15.19
N LEU A 525 16.18 -12.56 -14.11
CA LEU A 525 17.02 -12.23 -12.95
C LEU A 525 18.51 -12.37 -13.28
N LEU A 526 18.89 -13.43 -14.01
CA LEU A 526 20.27 -13.60 -14.51
C LEU A 526 20.67 -12.45 -15.44
N SER A 527 19.78 -12.05 -16.35
CA SER A 527 20.00 -10.89 -17.24
C SER A 527 20.18 -9.57 -16.45
N ALA A 528 19.40 -9.35 -15.39
CA ALA A 528 19.57 -8.19 -14.52
C ALA A 528 20.92 -8.20 -13.77
N ILE A 529 21.33 -9.36 -13.23
CA ILE A 529 22.61 -9.53 -12.52
C ILE A 529 23.79 -9.30 -13.48
N ALA A 530 23.76 -9.85 -14.69
CA ALA A 530 24.79 -9.66 -15.70
C ALA A 530 24.90 -8.18 -16.16
N ALA A 531 23.78 -7.45 -16.22
CA ALA A 531 23.74 -6.06 -16.65
C ALA A 531 24.16 -5.05 -15.58
N ARG A 532 23.95 -5.34 -14.28
CA ARG A 532 24.25 -4.42 -13.15
C ARG A 532 24.99 -5.10 -11.98
N PRO A 533 26.06 -5.89 -12.22
CA PRO A 533 26.67 -6.74 -11.19
C PRO A 533 27.28 -5.92 -10.05
N ALA A 534 27.92 -4.80 -10.36
CA ALA A 534 28.52 -3.90 -9.37
C ALA A 534 27.49 -3.37 -8.37
N ASP A 535 26.31 -2.95 -8.85
CA ASP A 535 25.24 -2.44 -8.01
C ASP A 535 24.73 -3.53 -7.05
N PHE A 536 24.44 -4.73 -7.54
CA PHE A 536 24.04 -5.86 -6.68
C PHE A 536 25.13 -6.26 -5.66
N THR A 537 26.41 -6.07 -5.97
CA THR A 537 27.50 -6.35 -5.01
C THR A 537 27.67 -5.30 -3.91
N SER A 538 27.18 -4.07 -4.11
CA SER A 538 27.42 -2.95 -3.20
C SER A 538 26.69 -3.03 -1.86
N PHE A 539 25.62 -3.83 -1.75
CA PHE A 539 24.75 -3.89 -0.58
C PHE A 539 24.39 -5.31 -0.15
N GLY A 540 24.12 -5.48 1.14
CA GLY A 540 23.91 -6.80 1.75
C GLY A 540 22.77 -7.61 1.14
N PHE A 541 21.65 -6.97 0.77
CA PHE A 541 20.50 -7.68 0.18
C PHE A 541 20.78 -8.14 -1.25
N GLY A 542 21.51 -7.36 -2.06
CA GLY A 542 21.91 -7.74 -3.42
C GLY A 542 22.83 -8.96 -3.43
N LEU A 543 23.79 -9.03 -2.49
CA LEU A 543 24.64 -10.21 -2.27
C LEU A 543 23.83 -11.45 -1.84
N GLN A 544 22.80 -11.27 -1.02
CA GLN A 544 21.88 -12.37 -0.65
C GLN A 544 21.02 -12.81 -1.86
N PHE A 545 20.52 -11.87 -2.65
CA PHE A 545 19.73 -12.12 -3.86
C PHE A 545 20.54 -12.90 -4.91
N MET A 546 21.75 -12.44 -5.25
CA MET A 546 22.64 -13.13 -6.19
C MET A 546 23.01 -14.54 -5.71
N GLY A 547 23.30 -14.73 -4.42
CA GLY A 547 23.63 -16.04 -3.85
C GLY A 547 22.50 -17.07 -3.96
N GLU A 548 21.25 -16.64 -4.03
CA GLU A 548 20.09 -17.51 -4.23
C GLU A 548 19.79 -17.77 -5.72
N VAL A 549 19.84 -16.73 -6.56
CA VAL A 549 19.51 -16.78 -8.00
C VAL A 549 20.60 -17.46 -8.84
N LEU A 550 21.88 -17.18 -8.59
CA LEU A 550 22.98 -17.74 -9.38
C LEU A 550 23.12 -19.25 -9.15
N VAL A 551 22.77 -19.74 -7.96
CA VAL A 551 22.62 -21.19 -7.68
C VAL A 551 21.34 -21.71 -8.35
N GLY A 552 20.19 -21.11 -8.03
CA GLY A 552 18.95 -21.20 -8.80
C GLY A 552 18.51 -22.59 -9.25
N ALA A 553 18.04 -22.68 -10.50
CA ALA A 553 17.76 -23.92 -11.21
C ALA A 553 18.73 -24.07 -12.39
N PRO A 554 19.85 -24.81 -12.23
CA PRO A 554 21.03 -24.73 -13.09
C PRO A 554 20.79 -25.17 -14.55
N ASP A 555 19.75 -25.94 -14.83
CA ASP A 555 19.38 -26.38 -16.17
C ASP A 555 18.72 -25.28 -17.03
N VAL A 556 18.40 -24.12 -16.43
CA VAL A 556 17.82 -22.97 -17.14
C VAL A 556 18.91 -21.96 -17.52
N GLU A 557 18.86 -21.54 -18.80
CA GLU A 557 19.61 -20.40 -19.36
C GLU A 557 21.11 -20.40 -19.01
N ARG A 558 21.74 -21.56 -19.20
CA ARG A 558 23.15 -21.82 -18.87
C ARG A 558 24.09 -20.73 -19.37
N GLU A 559 23.94 -20.26 -20.60
CA GLU A 559 24.80 -19.20 -21.18
C GLU A 559 24.68 -17.88 -20.41
N LYS A 560 23.46 -17.44 -20.07
CA LYS A 560 23.22 -16.24 -19.24
C LYS A 560 23.71 -16.42 -17.80
N ARG A 561 23.67 -17.65 -17.28
CA ARG A 561 24.23 -17.96 -15.96
C ARG A 561 25.76 -17.89 -15.98
N GLU A 562 26.41 -18.46 -16.98
CA GLU A 562 27.87 -18.40 -17.14
C GLU A 562 28.35 -16.96 -17.36
N GLU A 563 27.59 -16.14 -18.08
CA GLU A 563 27.80 -14.69 -18.18
C GLU A 563 27.69 -13.98 -16.81
N ALA A 564 26.56 -14.11 -16.11
CA ALA A 564 26.35 -13.48 -14.80
C ALA A 564 27.38 -13.95 -13.75
N LEU A 565 27.74 -15.24 -13.75
CA LEU A 565 28.78 -15.82 -12.89
C LEU A 565 30.17 -15.25 -13.22
N LYS A 566 30.50 -15.06 -14.50
CA LYS A 566 31.78 -14.47 -14.94
C LYS A 566 31.91 -13.00 -14.52
N GLU A 567 30.83 -12.23 -14.57
CA GLU A 567 30.84 -10.84 -14.11
C GLU A 567 30.97 -10.74 -12.58
N VAL A 568 30.23 -11.57 -11.82
CA VAL A 568 30.41 -11.66 -10.36
C VAL A 568 31.81 -12.19 -9.99
N ALA A 569 32.41 -13.07 -10.79
CA ALA A 569 33.78 -13.54 -10.56
C ALA A 569 34.81 -12.40 -10.67
N GLN A 570 34.68 -11.50 -11.65
CA GLN A 570 35.56 -10.34 -11.80
C GLN A 570 35.50 -9.39 -10.59
N LEU A 571 34.32 -9.23 -9.97
CA LEU A 571 34.12 -8.40 -8.78
C LEU A 571 34.57 -9.06 -7.46
N SER A 572 35.08 -10.30 -7.48
CA SER A 572 35.40 -11.09 -6.28
C SER A 572 36.24 -10.35 -5.23
N GLN A 573 37.21 -9.53 -5.65
CA GLN A 573 38.04 -8.76 -4.71
C GLN A 573 37.23 -7.66 -4.02
N GLN A 574 36.50 -6.85 -4.79
CA GLN A 574 35.66 -5.75 -4.30
C GLN A 574 34.54 -6.25 -3.36
N ILE A 575 33.96 -7.43 -3.63
CA ILE A 575 32.95 -8.09 -2.78
C ILE A 575 33.43 -8.37 -1.34
N LEU A 576 34.75 -8.43 -1.12
CA LEU A 576 35.35 -8.64 0.21
C LEU A 576 36.01 -7.40 0.81
N GLU A 577 36.06 -6.28 0.09
CA GLU A 577 36.54 -5.02 0.63
C GLU A 577 35.45 -4.40 1.53
N PRO A 578 35.82 -3.79 2.67
CA PRO A 578 34.86 -3.08 3.50
C PRO A 578 34.36 -1.86 2.74
N ALA A 579 33.04 -1.79 2.51
CA ALA A 579 32.41 -0.69 1.79
C ALA A 579 32.82 0.68 2.35
N GLN A 580 33.20 1.60 1.46
CA GLN A 580 33.64 2.95 1.80
C GLN A 580 32.55 3.68 2.61
N PRO A 581 32.91 4.45 3.66
CA PRO A 581 31.92 4.99 4.61
C PRO A 581 30.99 6.06 4.01
N GLU A 582 31.31 6.62 2.84
CA GLU A 582 30.60 7.75 2.24
C GLU A 582 29.34 7.38 1.43
N GLN A 583 29.07 6.08 1.23
CA GLN A 583 27.84 5.61 0.56
C GLN A 583 26.86 4.86 1.48
N SER A 584 27.07 4.86 2.81
CA SER A 584 25.99 4.46 3.71
C SER A 584 25.01 5.61 3.91
N THR A 585 23.97 5.65 3.07
CA THR A 585 22.74 6.40 3.36
C THR A 585 22.24 6.06 4.77
N THR A 586 21.69 7.04 5.46
CA THR A 586 21.22 6.91 6.85
C THR A 586 19.87 6.21 6.94
N GLU A 587 19.82 4.95 6.47
CA GLU A 587 18.70 4.06 6.78
C GLU A 587 18.81 3.56 8.22
N GLU A 588 18.10 4.22 9.12
CA GLU A 588 17.77 3.66 10.43
C GLU A 588 16.92 2.39 10.23
N THR A 589 17.53 1.22 10.35
CA THR A 589 16.78 -0.04 10.31
C THR A 589 15.84 -0.10 11.51
N SER A 590 14.56 0.19 11.27
CA SER A 590 13.46 0.44 12.25
C SER A 590 13.10 -0.72 13.20
N ASN A 591 13.96 -1.73 13.32
CA ASN A 591 13.75 -2.96 14.08
C ASN A 591 14.98 -3.41 14.90
N GLY A 592 15.95 -2.52 15.14
CA GLY A 592 17.00 -2.73 16.16
C GLY A 592 17.94 -3.93 15.94
N LYS A 593 17.98 -4.50 14.73
CA LYS A 593 18.92 -5.58 14.36
C LYS A 593 20.32 -4.98 14.11
N PRO A 594 21.41 -5.70 14.41
CA PRO A 594 22.76 -5.21 14.13
C PRO A 594 22.97 -5.01 12.63
N LYS A 595 23.68 -3.92 12.26
CA LYS A 595 24.05 -3.57 10.88
C LYS A 595 24.67 -4.80 10.19
N GLN A 596 24.12 -5.24 9.06
CA GLN A 596 24.60 -6.43 8.36
C GLN A 596 26.06 -6.22 7.90
N ASP A 597 26.92 -7.17 8.23
CA ASP A 597 28.29 -7.24 7.72
C ASP A 597 28.25 -7.66 6.24
N VAL A 598 28.34 -6.67 5.35
CA VAL A 598 28.29 -6.83 3.89
C VAL A 598 29.42 -7.75 3.40
N ALA A 599 30.64 -7.61 3.94
CA ALA A 599 31.78 -8.45 3.57
C ALA A 599 31.59 -9.90 4.06
N ALA A 600 30.95 -10.13 5.20
CA ALA A 600 30.55 -11.48 5.62
C ALA A 600 29.47 -12.09 4.73
N LEU A 601 28.51 -11.29 4.23
CA LEU A 601 27.51 -11.75 3.26
C LEU A 601 28.17 -12.07 1.91
N GLY A 602 29.05 -11.21 1.39
CA GLY A 602 29.80 -11.42 0.16
C GLY A 602 30.68 -12.68 0.21
N LYS A 603 31.42 -12.87 1.31
CA LYS A 603 32.16 -14.12 1.60
C LYS A 603 31.26 -15.35 1.60
N ASN A 604 30.06 -15.26 2.17
CA ASN A 604 29.12 -16.39 2.21
C ASN A 604 28.54 -16.69 0.81
N MET A 605 28.22 -15.66 0.02
CA MET A 605 27.80 -15.79 -1.38
C MET A 605 28.89 -16.48 -2.21
N LEU A 606 30.10 -15.90 -2.25
CA LEU A 606 31.25 -16.45 -2.99
C LEU A 606 31.55 -17.90 -2.59
N LYS A 607 31.53 -18.22 -1.29
CA LYS A 607 31.70 -19.60 -0.80
C LYS A 607 30.62 -20.54 -1.33
N THR A 608 29.36 -20.12 -1.36
CA THR A 608 28.23 -20.93 -1.84
C THR A 608 28.36 -21.21 -3.34
N LEU A 609 28.75 -20.20 -4.13
CA LEU A 609 28.98 -20.36 -5.58
C LEU A 609 30.19 -21.27 -5.88
N VAL A 610 31.30 -21.10 -5.16
CA VAL A 610 32.51 -21.93 -5.30
C VAL A 610 32.29 -23.40 -4.89
N GLN A 611 31.45 -23.64 -3.87
CA GLN A 611 31.04 -25.00 -3.48
C GLN A 611 29.89 -25.56 -4.33
N GLY A 612 29.48 -24.85 -5.39
CA GLY A 612 28.53 -25.34 -6.39
C GLY A 612 27.08 -25.50 -5.90
N GLY A 613 26.71 -25.02 -4.70
CA GLY A 613 25.37 -25.24 -4.16
C GLY A 613 25.19 -24.88 -2.69
N LYS A 614 23.99 -25.18 -2.17
CA LYS A 614 23.53 -24.77 -0.83
C LYS A 614 23.91 -25.79 0.25
N PHE A 615 24.15 -25.32 1.47
CA PHE A 615 24.40 -26.17 2.64
C PHE A 615 23.09 -26.68 3.23
N ASP A 616 22.90 -28.00 3.32
CA ASP A 616 21.76 -28.62 3.99
C ASP A 616 22.10 -28.87 5.49
N PRO A 617 21.41 -28.21 6.45
CA PRO A 617 21.66 -28.41 7.87
C PRO A 617 21.33 -29.82 8.40
N LYS A 618 20.45 -30.57 7.72
CA LYS A 618 20.06 -31.95 8.07
C LYS A 618 21.18 -32.93 7.68
N LEU A 619 21.67 -32.82 6.44
CA LEU A 619 22.76 -33.65 5.91
C LEU A 619 24.15 -33.17 6.35
N LYS A 620 24.26 -31.94 6.87
CA LYS A 620 25.50 -31.26 7.30
C LYS A 620 26.59 -31.18 6.22
N LYS A 621 26.18 -31.16 4.95
CA LYS A 621 27.06 -31.00 3.77
C LYS A 621 26.49 -29.96 2.82
N VAL A 622 27.33 -29.47 1.91
CA VAL A 622 26.84 -28.82 0.70
C VAL A 622 26.20 -29.88 -0.20
N VAL A 623 25.11 -29.51 -0.87
CA VAL A 623 24.51 -30.24 -1.97
C VAL A 623 24.80 -29.42 -3.23
N PRO A 624 25.79 -29.83 -4.06
CA PRO A 624 26.02 -29.21 -5.36
C PRO A 624 24.77 -29.32 -6.25
N VAL A 625 24.62 -28.39 -7.18
CA VAL A 625 23.53 -28.43 -8.17
C VAL A 625 24.01 -29.09 -9.46
N GLU A 626 23.13 -29.85 -10.12
CA GLU A 626 23.40 -30.51 -11.40
C GLU A 626 22.61 -29.82 -12.53
N PRO A 627 23.23 -29.31 -13.61
CA PRO A 627 24.68 -29.31 -13.89
C PRO A 627 25.49 -28.36 -13.00
N ALA A 628 26.76 -28.70 -12.77
CA ALA A 628 27.67 -27.90 -11.93
C ALA A 628 27.90 -26.47 -12.49
N LEU A 629 27.99 -25.50 -11.58
CA LEU A 629 28.02 -24.06 -11.90
C LEU A 629 29.29 -23.56 -12.61
N GLY A 630 30.41 -24.31 -12.57
CA GLY A 630 31.69 -23.88 -13.13
C GLY A 630 32.39 -22.69 -12.43
N PHE A 631 31.72 -21.99 -11.52
CA PHE A 631 32.22 -20.78 -10.86
C PHE A 631 33.56 -20.97 -10.14
N ALA A 632 33.87 -22.18 -9.64
CA ALA A 632 35.14 -22.48 -8.98
C ALA A 632 36.37 -22.20 -9.88
N ASP A 633 36.30 -22.58 -11.16
CA ASP A 633 37.37 -22.34 -12.13
C ASP A 633 37.41 -20.88 -12.59
N MET A 634 36.25 -20.24 -12.79
CA MET A 634 36.14 -18.81 -13.11
C MET A 634 36.74 -17.93 -12.00
N PHE A 635 36.40 -18.23 -10.75
CA PHE A 635 36.90 -17.57 -9.55
C PHE A 635 38.42 -17.75 -9.40
N TRP A 636 38.93 -18.98 -9.58
CA TRP A 636 40.37 -19.24 -9.52
C TRP A 636 41.17 -18.42 -10.54
N ASP A 637 40.67 -18.28 -11.76
CA ASP A 637 41.37 -17.50 -12.78
C ASP A 637 41.47 -16.00 -12.46
N GLN A 638 40.64 -15.47 -11.55
CA GLN A 638 40.78 -14.13 -11.00
C GLN A 638 41.70 -14.09 -9.76
N VAL A 639 41.54 -15.01 -8.80
CA VAL A 639 42.24 -14.92 -7.49
C VAL A 639 43.61 -15.61 -7.42
N LYS A 640 44.06 -16.32 -8.47
CA LYS A 640 45.31 -17.10 -8.46
C LYS A 640 46.59 -16.31 -8.14
N GLY A 641 46.63 -15.00 -8.41
CA GLY A 641 47.74 -14.13 -7.98
C GLY A 641 47.76 -13.91 -6.47
N ASP A 642 46.58 -13.62 -5.89
CA ASP A 642 46.43 -13.16 -4.51
C ASP A 642 45.91 -14.24 -3.55
N VAL A 643 45.89 -15.50 -3.98
CA VAL A 643 45.38 -16.67 -3.23
C VAL A 643 45.88 -16.74 -1.78
N VAL A 644 47.10 -16.28 -1.52
CA VAL A 644 47.68 -16.26 -0.17
C VAL A 644 47.09 -15.15 0.71
N GLN A 645 46.83 -13.97 0.15
CA GLN A 645 46.11 -12.88 0.84
C GLN A 645 44.67 -13.31 1.12
N TRP A 646 44.01 -13.95 0.16
CA TRP A 646 42.68 -14.54 0.34
C TRP A 646 42.68 -15.59 1.46
N ALA A 647 43.62 -16.55 1.43
CA ALA A 647 43.73 -17.63 2.42
C ALA A 647 44.07 -17.17 3.85
N THR A 648 44.73 -16.02 4.01
CA THR A 648 45.07 -15.44 5.32
C THR A 648 44.07 -14.39 5.81
N GLY A 649 43.26 -13.81 4.91
CA GLY A 649 42.30 -12.73 5.18
C GLY A 649 40.83 -13.17 5.32
N PRO A 650 39.87 -12.23 5.15
CA PRO A 650 38.44 -12.49 5.25
C PRO A 650 37.92 -13.57 4.29
N GLY A 651 38.49 -13.63 3.08
CA GLY A 651 38.16 -14.60 2.03
C GLY A 651 38.63 -16.04 2.28
N SER A 652 39.29 -16.30 3.41
CA SER A 652 39.90 -17.60 3.73
C SER A 652 38.92 -18.78 3.65
N PHE A 653 37.66 -18.59 4.05
CA PHE A 653 36.63 -19.62 3.93
C PHE A 653 36.11 -19.85 2.50
N VAL A 654 36.33 -18.91 1.57
CA VAL A 654 36.09 -19.11 0.13
C VAL A 654 37.17 -20.02 -0.45
N ILE A 655 38.44 -19.83 -0.07
CA ILE A 655 39.56 -20.70 -0.46
C ILE A 655 39.42 -22.11 0.16
N VAL A 656 38.93 -22.22 1.40
CA VAL A 656 38.52 -23.52 1.97
C VAL A 656 37.44 -24.18 1.10
N GLY A 657 36.40 -23.42 0.71
CA GLY A 657 35.37 -23.88 -0.21
C GLY A 657 35.93 -24.35 -1.57
N LEU A 658 36.91 -23.64 -2.13
CA LEU A 658 37.56 -23.97 -3.39
C LEU A 658 38.32 -25.31 -3.32
N VAL A 659 39.00 -25.57 -2.21
CA VAL A 659 39.70 -26.86 -1.97
C VAL A 659 38.70 -27.97 -1.56
N GLU A 660 37.50 -27.62 -1.09
CA GLU A 660 36.44 -28.59 -0.75
C GLU A 660 35.50 -28.93 -1.90
N SER A 661 35.44 -28.09 -2.94
CA SER A 661 34.66 -28.35 -4.15
C SER A 661 35.12 -29.64 -4.85
N GLU A 662 34.15 -30.44 -5.30
CA GLU A 662 34.39 -31.74 -5.94
C GLU A 662 34.61 -31.57 -7.46
N ASP A 663 33.90 -30.63 -8.10
CA ASP A 663 33.98 -30.32 -9.53
C ASP A 663 35.20 -29.47 -9.93
N PHE A 664 35.98 -28.95 -8.97
CA PHE A 664 37.02 -27.97 -9.24
C PHE A 664 38.32 -28.59 -9.78
N SER A 665 38.61 -28.34 -11.07
CA SER A 665 39.68 -28.99 -11.80
C SER A 665 41.10 -28.63 -11.33
N LYS A 666 41.35 -27.36 -10.97
CA LYS A 666 42.70 -26.83 -10.66
C LYS A 666 43.12 -26.96 -9.19
N LYS A 667 42.48 -27.84 -8.42
CA LYS A 667 42.70 -28.08 -6.97
C LYS A 667 44.17 -28.27 -6.57
N ALA A 668 44.97 -28.93 -7.42
CA ALA A 668 46.40 -29.13 -7.19
C ALA A 668 47.22 -27.81 -7.25
N GLU A 669 46.84 -26.86 -8.10
CA GLU A 669 47.50 -25.56 -8.24
C GLU A 669 47.35 -24.72 -6.97
N VAL A 670 46.13 -24.69 -6.41
CA VAL A 670 45.81 -23.97 -5.16
C VAL A 670 46.67 -24.50 -4.01
N LEU A 671 46.73 -25.82 -3.84
CA LEU A 671 47.56 -26.44 -2.80
C LEU A 671 49.05 -26.19 -3.04
N ALA A 672 49.53 -26.19 -4.27
CA ALA A 672 50.92 -25.85 -4.60
C ALA A 672 51.26 -24.38 -4.30
N ALA A 673 50.37 -23.44 -4.62
CA ALA A 673 50.53 -22.02 -4.31
C ALA A 673 50.55 -21.76 -2.80
N LEU A 674 49.65 -22.40 -2.04
CA LEU A 674 49.62 -22.31 -0.58
C LEU A 674 50.86 -22.95 0.07
N LYS A 675 51.35 -24.10 -0.42
CA LYS A 675 52.59 -24.73 0.06
C LYS A 675 53.81 -23.82 -0.10
N LYS A 676 53.93 -23.11 -1.22
CA LYS A 676 55.03 -22.13 -1.46
C LYS A 676 55.08 -21.00 -0.43
N GLN A 677 53.97 -20.68 0.26
CA GLN A 677 53.88 -19.60 1.24
C GLN A 677 53.40 -20.09 2.62
N LYS A 678 53.62 -21.37 2.95
CA LYS A 678 53.13 -22.02 4.19
C LYS A 678 53.39 -21.21 5.46
N LYS A 679 54.57 -20.58 5.60
CA LYS A 679 54.93 -19.72 6.74
C LYS A 679 53.97 -18.54 6.96
N LYS A 680 53.43 -17.93 5.90
CA LYS A 680 52.43 -16.86 6.00
C LYS A 680 51.08 -17.40 6.47
N LEU A 681 50.72 -18.60 6.02
CA LEU A 681 49.50 -19.28 6.43
C LEU A 681 49.56 -19.75 7.89
N GLU A 682 50.71 -20.26 8.34
CA GLU A 682 51.03 -20.58 9.74
C GLU A 682 50.96 -19.33 10.64
N ALA A 683 51.53 -18.21 10.21
CA ALA A 683 51.43 -16.95 10.94
C ALA A 683 49.98 -16.44 11.05
N ALA A 684 49.20 -16.50 9.96
CA ALA A 684 47.80 -16.06 9.96
C ALA A 684 46.88 -16.98 10.77
N ALA A 685 47.12 -18.29 10.76
CA ALA A 685 46.47 -19.25 11.63
C ALA A 685 46.77 -18.97 13.12
N GLY A 686 47.95 -18.41 13.43
CA GLY A 686 48.41 -18.19 14.80
C GLY A 686 48.82 -19.50 15.48
N ALA A 687 49.37 -19.38 16.69
CA ALA A 687 49.95 -20.51 17.41
C ALA A 687 48.96 -21.69 17.56
N PRO A 688 49.42 -22.94 17.38
CA PRO A 688 48.59 -24.12 17.62
C PRO A 688 48.16 -24.14 19.09
N ALA A 689 46.89 -24.45 19.35
CA ALA A 689 46.44 -24.72 20.70
C ALA A 689 46.95 -26.11 21.10
N ASP A 690 47.94 -26.15 22.01
CA ASP A 690 48.49 -27.41 22.53
C ASP A 690 47.39 -28.34 23.03
N ALA A 691 47.23 -29.49 22.36
CA ALA A 691 46.20 -30.48 22.66
C ALA A 691 46.45 -31.27 23.97
N ASN A 692 47.24 -30.74 24.89
CA ASN A 692 47.75 -31.45 26.06
C ASN A 692 47.85 -30.58 27.34
N LYS A 693 46.76 -29.89 27.69
CA LYS A 693 46.51 -29.50 29.10
C LYS A 693 45.23 -30.17 29.61
N LYS A 694 45.40 -30.92 30.71
CA LYS A 694 44.36 -31.75 31.34
C LYS A 694 43.28 -30.88 32.00
N LYS A 695 42.13 -31.53 32.29
CA LYS A 695 41.04 -31.01 33.15
C LYS A 695 41.60 -30.30 34.40
N GLY A 696 41.18 -29.06 34.65
CA GLY A 696 41.64 -28.26 35.79
C GLY A 696 40.80 -26.99 35.99
N GLU A 697 39.72 -27.12 36.76
CA GLU A 697 38.92 -26.12 37.49
C GLU A 697 38.77 -24.62 37.09
N LYS A 698 37.50 -24.18 37.28
CA LYS A 698 37.02 -22.89 37.82
C LYS A 698 36.87 -21.66 36.90
N LYS A 699 35.82 -20.90 37.25
CA LYS A 699 35.40 -19.62 36.65
C LYS A 699 36.20 -18.48 37.28
N GLY A 700 36.65 -17.52 36.47
CA GLY A 700 37.22 -16.26 36.95
C GLY A 700 37.67 -15.36 35.80
N GLU A 701 37.36 -14.07 35.93
CA GLU A 701 37.92 -12.92 35.18
C GLU A 701 37.85 -12.88 33.64
N LYS A 702 37.33 -11.75 33.11
CA LYS A 702 37.37 -11.41 31.68
C LYS A 702 38.70 -10.76 31.32
N GLY A 703 39.73 -11.57 31.07
CA GLY A 703 40.97 -11.09 30.47
C GLY A 703 40.74 -10.53 29.05
N GLN A 704 41.47 -9.47 28.69
CA GLN A 704 41.39 -8.87 27.35
C GLN A 704 41.86 -9.84 26.24
N GLY A 705 41.31 -9.68 25.05
CA GLY A 705 41.34 -10.72 24.01
C GLY A 705 42.72 -11.03 23.43
N LYS A 706 43.20 -12.26 23.61
CA LYS A 706 44.19 -12.84 22.70
C LYS A 706 43.52 -13.08 21.35
N ALA A 707 44.08 -12.52 20.28
CA ALA A 707 43.55 -12.68 18.93
C ALA A 707 43.52 -14.16 18.51
N ALA A 708 42.33 -14.71 18.30
CA ALA A 708 42.17 -16.06 17.79
C ALA A 708 42.50 -16.08 16.29
N GLY A 709 43.70 -16.57 15.93
CA GLY A 709 44.18 -16.60 14.56
C GLY A 709 43.27 -17.38 13.60
N ASN A 710 43.35 -17.02 12.31
CA ASN A 710 42.37 -17.27 11.27
C ASN A 710 41.99 -18.77 11.15
N ALA A 711 40.71 -19.06 11.33
CA ALA A 711 40.17 -20.41 11.28
C ALA A 711 40.16 -21.03 9.87
N GLY A 712 39.97 -20.24 8.82
CA GLY A 712 40.11 -20.70 7.44
C GLY A 712 41.56 -21.09 7.13
N ALA A 713 42.53 -20.27 7.56
CA ALA A 713 43.95 -20.58 7.43
C ALA A 713 44.34 -21.89 8.16
N LYS A 714 43.78 -22.16 9.35
CA LYS A 714 43.95 -23.45 10.07
C LYS A 714 43.43 -24.63 9.27
N ILE A 715 42.24 -24.52 8.70
CA ILE A 715 41.62 -25.59 7.89
C ILE A 715 42.44 -25.83 6.62
N LEU A 716 42.97 -24.78 5.98
CA LEU A 716 43.85 -24.91 4.82
C LEU A 716 45.17 -25.60 5.22
N LEU A 717 45.80 -25.26 6.34
CA LEU A 717 47.00 -25.96 6.84
C LEU A 717 46.79 -27.46 7.08
N GLN A 718 45.57 -27.88 7.46
CA GLN A 718 45.21 -29.30 7.62
C GLN A 718 45.02 -30.03 6.27
N LYS A 719 44.97 -29.31 5.15
CA LYS A 719 44.79 -29.84 3.78
C LYS A 719 46.09 -29.76 2.93
N LEU A 720 47.21 -29.28 3.48
CA LEU A 720 48.52 -29.16 2.80
C LEU A 720 49.48 -30.30 3.16
#